data_AF-A0A2E6I2Q7-F1
#
_entry.id   AF-A0A2E6I2Q7-F1
#
_cell.length_a   1.000
_cell.length_b   1.000
_cell.length_c   1.000
_cell.angle_alpha   90.00
_cell.angle_beta   90.00
_cell.angle_gamma   90.00
#
_symmetry.space_group_name_H-M   'P 1'
#
loop_
_entity.id
_entity.type
_entity.pdbx_description
1 polymer ?
#
loop_
_entity_poly.entity_id
_entity_poly.type
_entity_poly.pdbx_seq_one_letter_code
_entity_poly.pdbx_strand_id
1 'polypeptide(L)'
;MKRLLPLSVLIALASCLAPSSPEQELLDPASSPPAWIHFTRFDRDVALYNGYYIYYTDRGTPLEFNIEVPPDPAHKLAFKWITKHGPIRSMTIEVNGGKKTVRHPSRGQGKESFFWDLLPVSDFGITGKEATGSYRMRISCPEDAEEDAVLAGIRLVTDQEQLSQPQFSQPAHKITLVSPGSMSQAEREATRIDRDAARRRIHDRWVGKRPLTDKEIKADEFLAAAAQYGDTVITHGLDVYGPTKTPMFTRYLHRELLRSPASVASMPPALGGAPRPIVQTQFDRTQNLLRTLAALSLATGDAKYAEAAMEATAHVFEEYAMPHSGLVVFGNHMTIDLLGDRSYSDGRSGDIFELEVVFPFYDFWYDVSPLKTERFVKGCWEVYVRDWHTMHYNRHAGFNKNIDFSKTWQRPLQEVKDLPTKMEVLGFIDVGLDLAFSGYSLGCLQENAAPRKWADRYLKVLSYHRDPKTSIWPMLLYTPSIRRHLEVYREAFPEANVTEPRVIISSWIYSMPTFFLGTLGTIEQAQKYGHEKELTGVHQRIDEWILGYMAAAYKSDSHTMRSIILDGTDVTDHVFKPGKVLHGWGAKEGDSFLANPPSASFLAAVARAYRLADAPTRKLYWPLLRKLFRGEGLGDPGAT
;
A
#
# COMPACT_ATOMS: atom_id res chain seq x y z
N MET A 1 -39.48 -51.71 -2.26
CA MET A 1 -40.19 -51.25 -1.04
C MET A 1 -39.13 -50.57 -0.17
N LYS A 2 -39.13 -49.26 0.08
CA LYS A 2 -40.17 -48.45 0.71
C LYS A 2 -40.20 -47.04 0.10
N ARG A 3 -41.37 -46.42 0.27
CA ARG A 3 -41.90 -45.22 -0.38
C ARG A 3 -41.21 -43.93 0.09
N LEU A 4 -41.13 -42.99 -0.85
CA LEU A 4 -40.99 -41.54 -0.62
C LEU A 4 -42.12 -41.03 0.29
N LEU A 5 -41.78 -40.10 1.19
CA LEU A 5 -42.71 -39.23 1.91
C LEU A 5 -42.47 -37.75 1.48
N PRO A 6 -43.50 -36.90 1.49
CA PRO A 6 -43.55 -35.65 0.73
C PRO A 6 -42.94 -34.43 1.44
N LEU A 7 -42.60 -33.45 0.62
CA LEU A 7 -41.82 -32.22 0.88
C LEU A 7 -42.49 -31.17 1.80
N SER A 8 -43.43 -31.55 2.66
CA SER A 8 -44.32 -30.59 3.37
C SER A 8 -44.32 -30.69 4.90
N VAL A 9 -43.29 -31.28 5.53
CA VAL A 9 -43.18 -31.34 7.01
C VAL A 9 -41.85 -30.78 7.56
N LEU A 10 -40.99 -30.18 6.73
CA LEU A 10 -39.71 -29.60 7.17
C LEU A 10 -39.75 -28.07 7.44
N ILE A 11 -40.92 -27.53 7.80
CA ILE A 11 -41.10 -26.09 8.10
C ILE A 11 -41.44 -25.80 9.59
N ALA A 12 -41.58 -26.79 10.48
CA ALA A 12 -42.11 -26.54 11.83
C ALA A 12 -41.21 -26.89 13.03
N LEU A 13 -39.89 -27.01 12.88
CA LEU A 13 -38.99 -27.36 14.01
C LEU A 13 -37.64 -26.60 14.02
N ALA A 14 -37.60 -25.37 13.52
CA ALA A 14 -36.42 -24.49 13.58
C ALA A 14 -36.73 -23.12 14.20
N SER A 15 -37.64 -23.07 15.19
CA SER A 15 -38.08 -21.83 15.85
C SER A 15 -37.71 -21.73 17.34
N CYS A 16 -36.82 -22.59 17.83
CA CYS A 16 -36.27 -22.48 19.18
C CYS A 16 -34.76 -22.67 19.09
N LEU A 17 -34.00 -21.71 19.62
CA LEU A 17 -32.53 -21.54 19.54
C LEU A 17 -32.04 -20.71 18.33
N ALA A 18 -32.66 -19.54 18.12
CA ALA A 18 -31.87 -18.40 17.66
C ALA A 18 -31.05 -17.89 18.86
N PRO A 19 -29.74 -17.63 18.74
CA PRO A 19 -29.12 -16.67 19.63
C PRO A 19 -29.85 -15.34 19.38
N SER A 20 -30.40 -14.76 20.44
CA SER A 20 -30.86 -13.39 20.43
C SER A 20 -29.78 -12.55 19.74
N SER A 21 -30.17 -11.86 18.66
CA SER A 21 -29.50 -10.63 18.27
C SER A 21 -29.21 -9.85 19.56
N PRO A 22 -28.00 -9.27 19.77
CA PRO A 22 -27.85 -8.37 20.89
C PRO A 22 -28.92 -7.32 20.69
N GLU A 23 -29.93 -7.32 21.56
CA GLU A 23 -30.79 -6.18 21.72
C GLU A 23 -29.82 -5.02 21.81
N GLN A 24 -29.93 -4.07 20.88
CA GLN A 24 -29.49 -2.72 21.18
C GLN A 24 -30.31 -2.35 22.41
N GLU A 25 -29.78 -2.62 23.60
CA GLU A 25 -30.22 -1.98 24.81
C GLU A 25 -30.27 -0.50 24.45
N LEU A 26 -31.48 0.04 24.40
CA LEU A 26 -31.70 1.47 24.30
C LEU A 26 -31.06 2.04 25.57
N LEU A 27 -29.79 2.41 25.44
CA LEU A 27 -29.03 3.10 26.47
C LEU A 27 -29.89 4.27 26.95
N ASP A 28 -29.94 4.46 28.27
CA ASP A 28 -30.62 5.60 28.87
C ASP A 28 -30.15 6.88 28.16
N PRO A 29 -31.05 7.71 27.59
CA PRO A 29 -30.69 8.95 26.91
C PRO A 29 -29.76 9.86 27.74
N ALA A 30 -29.81 9.76 29.07
CA ALA A 30 -28.91 10.48 29.98
C ALA A 30 -27.43 10.04 29.89
N SER A 31 -27.15 8.82 29.40
CA SER A 31 -25.82 8.23 29.30
C SER A 31 -25.07 8.55 27.99
N SER A 32 -25.78 9.12 26.99
CA SER A 32 -25.18 9.52 25.71
C SER A 32 -24.80 11.01 25.71
N PRO A 33 -23.64 11.39 25.14
CA PRO A 33 -23.23 12.78 25.07
C PRO A 33 -24.21 13.56 24.18
N PRO A 34 -24.58 14.79 24.57
CA PRO A 34 -25.47 15.65 23.79
C PRO A 34 -25.09 15.76 22.30
N ALA A 35 -23.79 15.87 22.00
CA ALA A 35 -23.29 15.91 20.64
C ALA A 35 -21.89 15.30 20.54
N TRP A 36 -21.57 14.65 19.43
CA TRP A 36 -20.24 14.11 19.17
C TRP A 36 -19.94 14.00 17.68
N ILE A 37 -18.66 14.16 17.33
CA ILE A 37 -18.16 13.93 15.97
C ILE A 37 -16.88 13.10 16.02
N HIS A 38 -16.85 12.06 15.17
CA HIS A 38 -15.64 11.35 14.79
C HIS A 38 -15.39 11.62 13.32
N PHE A 39 -14.14 11.91 12.98
CA PHE A 39 -13.76 12.16 11.59
C PHE A 39 -13.84 10.88 10.77
N THR A 40 -13.95 11.06 9.47
CA THR A 40 -14.09 10.02 8.45
C THR A 40 -13.21 10.38 7.25
N ARG A 41 -12.88 9.42 6.39
CA ARG A 41 -12.17 9.67 5.12
C ARG A 41 -12.84 10.65 4.16
N PHE A 42 -14.11 10.98 4.39
CA PHE A 42 -14.86 11.94 3.59
C PHE A 42 -14.73 13.37 4.12
N ASP A 43 -14.03 13.56 5.23
CA ASP A 43 -13.70 14.89 5.71
C ASP A 43 -12.46 15.42 4.98
N ARG A 44 -12.49 16.69 4.58
CA ARG A 44 -11.39 17.30 3.79
C ARG A 44 -10.17 17.50 4.68
N ASP A 45 -8.96 17.28 4.17
CA ASP A 45 -7.68 17.44 4.89
C ASP A 45 -7.46 16.43 6.05
N VAL A 46 -8.31 15.41 6.14
CA VAL A 46 -8.20 14.38 7.17
C VAL A 46 -7.03 13.43 6.90
N ALA A 47 -6.37 13.00 7.95
CA ALA A 47 -5.29 12.02 7.92
C ALA A 47 -5.73 10.69 8.51
N LEU A 48 -5.24 9.57 7.98
CA LEU A 48 -5.40 8.25 8.62
C LEU A 48 -4.22 8.02 9.58
N TYR A 49 -4.53 7.56 10.79
CA TYR A 49 -3.53 7.14 11.77
C TYR A 49 -4.05 6.02 12.67
N ASN A 50 -3.44 4.83 12.60
CA ASN A 50 -3.79 3.67 13.44
C ASN A 50 -5.30 3.36 13.44
N GLY A 51 -5.93 3.48 12.27
CA GLY A 51 -7.36 3.22 12.07
C GLY A 51 -8.28 4.35 12.54
N TYR A 52 -7.75 5.50 12.94
CA TYR A 52 -8.52 6.72 13.21
C TYR A 52 -8.27 7.75 12.13
N TYR A 53 -9.35 8.42 11.73
CA TYR A 53 -9.27 9.65 10.97
C TYR A 53 -8.99 10.80 11.93
N ILE A 54 -7.95 11.57 11.65
CA ILE A 54 -7.40 12.58 12.54
C ILE A 54 -7.18 13.89 11.80
N TYR A 55 -7.23 14.99 12.55
CA TYR A 55 -6.82 16.31 12.06
C TYR A 55 -5.59 16.79 12.79
N TYR A 56 -4.66 17.33 12.03
CA TYR A 56 -3.64 18.23 12.56
C TYR A 56 -4.27 19.61 12.67
N THR A 57 -4.07 20.29 13.79
CA THR A 57 -4.54 21.68 13.99
C THR A 57 -3.67 22.70 13.26
N ASP A 58 -2.95 22.28 12.21
CA ASP A 58 -1.83 22.96 11.60
C ASP A 58 -2.09 24.45 11.25
N ARG A 59 -1.02 25.17 10.92
CA ARG A 59 -1.06 26.63 10.73
C ARG A 59 -1.82 27.08 9.47
N GLY A 60 -2.33 26.17 8.64
CA GLY A 60 -2.98 26.49 7.37
C GLY A 60 -4.45 26.86 7.53
N THR A 61 -5.25 25.93 8.05
CA THR A 61 -6.72 26.05 8.09
C THR A 61 -7.26 25.61 9.45
N PRO A 62 -7.83 26.53 10.25
CA PRO A 62 -8.44 26.18 11.52
C PRO A 62 -9.62 25.23 11.36
N LEU A 63 -9.78 24.33 12.33
CA LEU A 63 -10.96 23.48 12.42
C LEU A 63 -12.10 24.30 12.99
N GLU A 64 -13.22 24.36 12.28
CA GLU A 64 -14.40 25.07 12.73
C GLU A 64 -15.58 24.12 12.88
N PHE A 65 -16.33 24.26 13.98
CA PHE A 65 -17.48 23.41 14.29
C PHE A 65 -18.68 24.24 14.71
N ASN A 66 -19.87 23.76 14.38
CA ASN A 66 -21.12 24.23 14.94
C ASN A 66 -21.83 23.08 15.66
N ILE A 67 -22.22 23.28 16.93
CA ILE A 67 -22.99 22.32 17.72
C ILE A 67 -24.36 22.93 18.02
N GLU A 68 -25.41 22.35 17.47
CA GLU A 68 -26.80 22.83 17.57
C GLU A 68 -27.43 22.46 18.93
N VAL A 69 -26.83 23.00 20.00
CA VAL A 69 -27.24 22.84 21.40
C VAL A 69 -27.15 24.21 22.09
N PRO A 70 -28.19 24.65 22.81
CA PRO A 70 -28.11 25.87 23.63
C PRO A 70 -26.99 25.76 24.67
N PRO A 71 -26.14 26.80 24.82
CA PRO A 71 -25.10 26.77 25.83
C PRO A 71 -25.63 26.60 27.26
N ASP A 72 -25.06 25.65 27.99
CA ASP A 72 -25.39 25.37 29.40
C ASP A 72 -24.08 25.25 30.20
N PRO A 73 -23.95 25.89 31.37
CA PRO A 73 -22.73 25.85 32.18
C PRO A 73 -22.39 24.44 32.69
N ALA A 74 -23.33 23.49 32.67
CA ALA A 74 -23.06 22.09 32.98
C ALA A 74 -22.30 21.35 31.86
N HIS A 75 -22.25 21.90 30.64
CA HIS A 75 -21.56 21.27 29.52
C HIS A 75 -20.03 21.37 29.65
N LYS A 76 -19.36 20.36 29.10
CA LYS A 76 -17.91 20.27 28.95
C LYS A 76 -17.59 19.88 27.51
N LEU A 77 -16.57 20.48 26.95
CA LEU A 77 -16.01 20.10 25.66
C LEU A 77 -14.90 19.08 25.90
N ALA A 78 -15.04 17.91 25.30
CA ALA A 78 -14.06 16.84 25.36
C ALA A 78 -13.39 16.65 24.00
N PHE A 79 -12.06 16.66 24.00
CA PHE A 79 -11.24 16.52 22.79
C PHE A 79 -10.43 15.23 22.87
N LYS A 80 -10.49 14.39 21.82
CA LYS A 80 -9.69 13.17 21.75
C LYS A 80 -8.31 13.51 21.17
N TRP A 81 -7.35 13.75 22.04
CA TRP A 81 -5.98 14.09 21.69
C TRP A 81 -5.16 12.88 21.28
N ILE A 82 -4.16 13.12 20.44
CA ILE A 82 -3.06 12.20 20.15
C ILE A 82 -1.74 12.92 20.44
N THR A 83 -0.97 12.44 21.43
CA THR A 83 0.38 12.95 21.72
C THR A 83 1.42 11.83 21.67
N LYS A 84 2.09 11.71 20.53
CA LYS A 84 3.20 10.76 20.33
C LYS A 84 4.49 11.25 21.00
N HIS A 85 5.51 10.40 21.11
CA HIS A 85 6.87 10.84 21.46
C HIS A 85 7.29 12.07 20.66
N GLY A 86 7.78 13.09 21.36
CA GLY A 86 8.11 14.37 20.75
C GLY A 86 7.92 15.54 21.70
N PRO A 87 7.98 16.77 21.16
CA PRO A 87 7.77 18.01 21.90
C PRO A 87 6.34 18.16 22.44
N ILE A 88 6.10 19.25 23.18
CA ILE A 88 4.78 19.58 23.70
C ILE A 88 3.86 19.98 22.54
N ARG A 89 2.68 19.35 22.47
CA ARG A 89 1.66 19.69 21.48
C ARG A 89 0.67 20.69 22.03
N SER A 90 0.25 21.62 21.18
CA SER A 90 -0.58 22.75 21.60
C SER A 90 -1.72 23.03 20.63
N MET A 91 -2.86 23.47 21.16
CA MET A 91 -3.92 24.11 20.37
C MET A 91 -4.56 25.27 21.14
N THR A 92 -5.01 26.24 20.38
CA THR A 92 -5.95 27.27 20.83
C THR A 92 -7.35 26.86 20.43
N ILE A 93 -8.26 26.94 21.39
CA ILE A 93 -9.69 26.69 21.22
C ILE A 93 -10.41 28.00 21.49
N GLU A 94 -11.28 28.39 20.57
CA GLU A 94 -12.18 29.52 20.69
C GLU A 94 -13.62 29.01 20.65
N VAL A 95 -14.45 29.43 21.61
CA VAL A 95 -15.85 29.00 21.75
C VAL A 95 -16.69 30.23 22.05
N ASN A 96 -17.62 30.57 21.16
CA ASN A 96 -18.53 31.71 21.30
C ASN A 96 -17.83 33.04 21.68
N GLY A 97 -16.59 33.24 21.23
CA GLY A 97 -15.77 34.43 21.52
C GLY A 97 -14.82 34.32 22.72
N GLY A 98 -15.01 33.34 23.60
CA GLY A 98 -14.03 33.00 24.63
C GLY A 98 -12.88 32.17 24.05
N LYS A 99 -11.67 32.32 24.60
CA LYS A 99 -10.44 31.70 24.07
C LYS A 99 -9.63 31.04 25.17
N LYS A 100 -9.16 29.82 24.90
CA LYS A 100 -8.26 29.07 25.78
C LYS A 100 -7.20 28.33 24.98
N THR A 101 -5.97 28.35 25.46
CA THR A 101 -4.87 27.56 24.89
C THR A 101 -4.53 26.42 25.84
N VAL A 102 -4.40 25.22 25.29
CA VAL A 102 -4.07 24.00 26.03
C VAL A 102 -2.81 23.36 25.45
N ARG A 103 -2.01 22.75 26.34
CA ARG A 103 -0.70 22.18 26.03
C ARG A 103 -0.56 20.84 26.71
N HIS A 104 -0.13 19.81 25.97
CA HIS A 104 0.05 18.46 26.50
C HIS A 104 1.41 17.88 26.09
N PRO A 105 2.16 17.28 27.03
CA PRO A 105 3.38 16.54 26.71
C PRO A 105 3.06 15.23 25.97
N SER A 106 4.08 14.64 25.34
CA SER A 106 3.99 13.32 24.73
C SER A 106 3.59 12.23 25.73
N ARG A 107 2.70 11.31 25.36
CA ARG A 107 2.28 10.16 26.18
C ARG A 107 2.71 8.79 25.63
N GLY A 108 3.76 8.76 24.79
CA GLY A 108 4.31 7.51 24.26
C GLY A 108 3.81 7.17 22.85
N GLN A 109 3.60 5.89 22.54
CA GLN A 109 3.18 5.41 21.21
C GLN A 109 1.92 4.54 21.30
N GLY A 110 1.32 4.23 20.15
CA GLY A 110 0.16 3.33 20.09
C GLY A 110 -1.06 3.89 20.85
N LYS A 111 -1.77 3.04 21.59
CA LYS A 111 -3.00 3.43 22.33
C LYS A 111 -2.76 4.45 23.43
N GLU A 112 -1.59 4.43 24.08
CA GLU A 112 -1.24 5.32 25.19
C GLU A 112 -1.16 6.78 24.76
N SER A 113 -0.89 7.02 23.47
CA SER A 113 -0.91 8.36 22.89
C SER A 113 -2.31 8.99 22.80
N PHE A 114 -3.39 8.19 22.91
CA PHE A 114 -4.77 8.67 22.82
C PHE A 114 -5.35 8.94 24.22
N PHE A 115 -5.92 10.12 24.42
CA PHE A 115 -6.65 10.46 25.66
C PHE A 115 -7.73 11.51 25.41
N TRP A 116 -8.69 11.59 26.33
CA TRP A 116 -9.67 12.67 26.35
C TRP A 116 -9.19 13.81 27.25
N ASP A 117 -9.21 15.03 26.73
CA ASP A 117 -9.02 16.26 27.48
C ASP A 117 -10.36 16.97 27.64
N LEU A 118 -10.76 17.29 28.87
CA LEU A 118 -12.08 17.87 29.17
C LEU A 118 -11.92 19.31 29.64
N LEU A 119 -12.64 20.22 29.01
CA LEU A 119 -12.67 21.63 29.35
C LEU A 119 -14.12 22.07 29.66
N PRO A 120 -14.43 22.57 30.87
CA PRO A 120 -15.74 23.12 31.15
C PRO A 120 -15.99 24.36 30.28
N VAL A 121 -17.23 24.55 29.81
CA VAL A 121 -17.55 25.70 28.94
C VAL A 121 -17.39 27.06 29.64
N SER A 122 -17.40 27.07 30.98
CA SER A 122 -17.09 28.24 31.80
C SER A 122 -15.68 28.81 31.55
N ASP A 123 -14.74 27.98 31.11
CA ASP A 123 -13.39 28.44 30.73
C ASP A 123 -13.41 29.39 29.52
N PHE A 124 -14.51 29.39 28.77
CA PHE A 124 -14.74 30.25 27.61
C PHE A 124 -15.76 31.36 27.91
N GLY A 125 -16.08 31.60 29.19
CA GLY A 125 -16.99 32.67 29.63
C GLY A 125 -18.48 32.30 29.64
N ILE A 126 -18.83 31.03 29.37
CA ILE A 126 -20.22 30.55 29.39
C ILE A 126 -20.56 30.10 30.82
N THR A 127 -21.12 31.01 31.62
CA THR A 127 -21.42 30.79 33.04
C THR A 127 -22.93 30.73 33.35
N GLY A 128 -23.78 31.07 32.38
CA GLY A 128 -25.23 31.04 32.49
C GLY A 128 -25.87 30.16 31.42
N LYS A 129 -27.07 29.67 31.69
CA LYS A 129 -27.84 28.89 30.73
C LYS A 129 -28.48 29.79 29.69
N GLU A 130 -28.26 29.50 28.43
CA GLU A 130 -28.88 30.20 27.30
C GLU A 130 -30.13 29.45 26.84
N ALA A 131 -31.23 30.18 26.62
CA ALA A 131 -32.50 29.58 26.16
C ALA A 131 -32.47 29.21 24.66
N THR A 132 -31.65 29.92 23.89
CA THR A 132 -31.47 29.74 22.44
C THR A 132 -30.01 30.00 22.11
N GLY A 133 -29.39 29.18 21.25
CA GLY A 133 -27.99 29.38 20.88
C GLY A 133 -27.38 28.11 20.30
N SER A 134 -26.13 28.22 19.86
CA SER A 134 -25.30 27.10 19.43
C SER A 134 -23.86 27.33 19.88
N TYR A 135 -23.07 26.27 20.00
CA TYR A 135 -21.63 26.42 20.16
C TYR A 135 -20.99 26.60 18.79
N ARG A 136 -20.33 27.74 18.59
CA ARG A 136 -19.41 27.98 17.48
C ARG A 136 -18.00 27.84 17.99
N MET A 137 -17.29 26.86 17.45
CA MET A 137 -15.94 26.54 17.88
C MET A 137 -14.94 26.74 16.76
N ARG A 138 -13.76 27.25 17.09
CA ARG A 138 -12.60 27.33 16.20
C ARG A 138 -11.38 26.79 16.93
N ILE A 139 -10.64 25.89 16.30
CA ILE A 139 -9.43 25.27 16.85
C ILE A 139 -8.28 25.52 15.89
N SER A 140 -7.17 26.04 16.39
CA SER A 140 -5.98 26.36 15.60
C SER A 140 -4.69 26.11 16.37
N CYS A 141 -3.60 25.88 15.65
CA CYS A 141 -2.26 25.85 16.25
C CYS A 141 -1.84 27.27 16.67
N PRO A 142 -1.41 27.49 17.94
CA PRO A 142 -0.91 28.78 18.37
C PRO A 142 0.49 29.07 17.78
N GLU A 143 0.81 30.35 17.58
CA GLU A 143 2.07 30.77 16.93
C GLU A 143 3.33 30.29 17.67
N ASP A 144 3.24 30.21 19.00
CA ASP A 144 4.31 29.78 19.92
C ASP A 144 4.35 28.25 20.15
N ALA A 145 3.55 27.47 19.43
CA ALA A 145 3.57 26.01 19.57
C ALA A 145 4.91 25.41 19.12
N GLU A 146 5.45 24.50 19.93
CA GLU A 146 6.55 23.61 19.51
C GLU A 146 6.06 22.65 18.42
N GLU A 147 4.85 22.08 18.59
CA GLU A 147 4.21 21.21 17.61
C GLU A 147 2.68 21.27 17.66
N ASP A 148 2.06 21.01 16.51
CA ASP A 148 0.61 21.06 16.33
C ASP A 148 -0.11 19.96 17.14
N ALA A 149 -1.27 20.30 17.69
CA ALA A 149 -2.18 19.30 18.25
C ALA A 149 -2.76 18.40 17.17
N VAL A 150 -3.06 17.17 17.56
CA VAL A 150 -3.67 16.15 16.71
C VAL A 150 -4.95 15.64 17.38
N LEU A 151 -6.06 15.70 16.65
CA LEU A 151 -7.39 15.39 17.16
C LEU A 151 -8.01 14.22 16.40
N ALA A 152 -8.66 13.30 17.12
CA ALA A 152 -9.40 12.16 16.56
C ALA A 152 -10.93 12.27 16.74
N GLY A 153 -11.40 13.35 17.35
CA GLY A 153 -12.83 13.60 17.55
C GLY A 153 -13.10 14.57 18.70
N ILE A 154 -14.35 15.02 18.77
CA ILE A 154 -14.84 16.00 19.75
C ILE A 154 -16.18 15.52 20.29
N ARG A 155 -16.42 15.72 21.59
CA ARG A 155 -17.70 15.47 22.26
C ARG A 155 -18.11 16.68 23.09
N LEU A 156 -19.40 16.99 23.12
CA LEU A 156 -20.02 17.81 24.15
C LEU A 156 -20.62 16.86 25.17
N VAL A 157 -20.22 16.97 26.44
CA VAL A 157 -20.62 16.07 27.52
C VAL A 157 -21.15 16.85 28.72
N THR A 158 -22.01 16.25 29.52
CA THR A 158 -22.41 16.73 30.85
C THR A 158 -21.71 15.95 31.96
N ASP A 159 -21.39 14.68 31.70
CA ASP A 159 -20.73 13.78 32.63
C ASP A 159 -19.47 13.14 32.00
N GLN A 160 -18.44 12.90 32.80
CA GLN A 160 -17.21 12.24 32.36
C GLN A 160 -17.43 10.76 32.01
N GLU A 161 -18.43 10.09 32.59
CA GLU A 161 -18.79 8.71 32.24
C GLU A 161 -19.15 8.56 30.75
N GLN A 162 -19.66 9.64 30.13
CA GLN A 162 -19.98 9.72 28.69
C GLN A 162 -18.74 9.66 27.78
N LEU A 163 -17.52 9.55 28.32
CA LEU A 163 -16.30 9.34 27.54
C LEU A 163 -15.88 7.87 27.42
N SER A 164 -16.36 7.02 28.34
CA SER A 164 -16.00 5.60 28.39
C SER A 164 -16.67 4.77 27.30
N GLN A 165 -17.75 5.29 26.69
CA GLN A 165 -18.51 4.55 25.69
C GLN A 165 -17.86 4.61 24.29
N PRO A 166 -17.63 3.45 23.65
CA PRO A 166 -16.85 3.34 22.41
C PRO A 166 -17.62 3.73 21.14
N GLN A 167 -18.96 3.70 21.17
CA GLN A 167 -19.82 4.03 20.03
C GLN A 167 -21.20 4.44 20.55
N PHE A 168 -21.66 5.64 20.18
CA PHE A 168 -23.03 6.07 20.46
C PHE A 168 -23.94 5.74 19.29
N SER A 169 -25.24 5.64 19.59
CA SER A 169 -26.32 5.91 18.64
C SER A 169 -26.18 7.34 18.07
N GLN A 170 -27.04 7.71 17.12
CA GLN A 170 -27.05 9.09 16.59
C GLN A 170 -27.06 10.12 17.74
N PRO A 171 -26.21 11.16 17.68
CA PRO A 171 -26.18 12.17 18.73
C PRO A 171 -27.54 12.84 18.88
N ALA A 172 -27.94 13.16 20.11
CA ALA A 172 -29.20 13.84 20.40
C ALA A 172 -29.27 15.22 19.70
N HIS A 173 -28.11 15.83 19.46
CA HIS A 173 -27.97 17.09 18.76
C HIS A 173 -26.90 17.03 17.67
N LYS A 174 -27.13 17.82 16.62
CA LYS A 174 -26.25 17.85 15.46
C LYS A 174 -24.96 18.63 15.77
N ILE A 175 -23.84 18.06 15.37
CA ILE A 175 -22.54 18.74 15.27
C ILE A 175 -22.09 18.69 13.80
N THR A 176 -21.61 19.82 13.30
CA THR A 176 -21.15 19.95 11.91
C THR A 176 -19.72 20.44 11.91
N LEU A 177 -18.83 19.74 11.19
CA LEU A 177 -17.52 20.26 10.79
C LEU A 177 -17.74 21.26 9.66
N VAL A 178 -17.47 22.54 9.93
CA VAL A 178 -17.68 23.66 8.99
C VAL A 178 -16.45 23.85 8.11
N SER A 179 -15.26 23.86 8.71
CA SER A 179 -13.97 24.01 8.03
C SER A 179 -13.00 22.97 8.57
N PRO A 180 -12.26 22.25 7.71
CA PRO A 180 -12.33 22.21 6.23
C PRO A 180 -13.65 21.63 5.68
N GLY A 181 -14.46 21.05 6.55
CA GLY A 181 -15.78 20.51 6.23
C GLY A 181 -15.75 19.12 5.62
N SER A 182 -16.91 18.47 5.63
CA SER A 182 -17.09 17.16 5.00
C SER A 182 -17.44 17.29 3.52
N MET A 183 -17.11 16.27 2.73
CA MET A 183 -17.71 16.05 1.42
C MET A 183 -19.23 15.96 1.55
N SER A 184 -19.94 16.62 0.63
CA SER A 184 -21.38 16.50 0.41
C SER A 184 -21.77 15.08 0.03
N GLN A 185 -23.05 14.74 0.16
CA GLN A 185 -23.56 13.43 -0.24
C GLN A 185 -23.27 13.13 -1.71
N ALA A 186 -23.49 14.10 -2.62
CA ALA A 186 -23.20 13.95 -4.04
C ALA A 186 -21.71 13.69 -4.31
N GLU A 187 -20.80 14.39 -3.60
CA GLU A 187 -19.36 14.12 -3.70
C GLU A 187 -19.02 12.70 -3.22
N ARG A 188 -19.67 12.19 -2.16
CA ARG A 188 -19.46 10.83 -1.65
C ARG A 188 -20.00 9.78 -2.63
N GLU A 189 -21.20 9.99 -3.17
CA GLU A 189 -21.81 9.10 -4.18
C GLU A 189 -20.94 9.04 -5.44
N ALA A 190 -20.35 10.16 -5.87
CA ALA A 190 -19.40 10.21 -6.97
C ALA A 190 -18.10 9.42 -6.71
N THR A 191 -17.83 9.01 -5.47
CA THR A 191 -16.70 8.11 -5.16
C THR A 191 -17.02 6.63 -5.37
N ARG A 192 -18.29 6.26 -5.56
CA ARG A 192 -18.72 4.88 -5.83
C ARG A 192 -18.39 4.49 -7.27
N ILE A 193 -18.17 3.21 -7.49
CA ILE A 193 -17.88 2.63 -8.80
C ILE A 193 -19.19 2.08 -9.37
N ASP A 194 -19.51 2.49 -10.59
CA ASP A 194 -20.58 1.87 -11.38
C ASP A 194 -20.24 0.41 -11.67
N ARG A 195 -20.83 -0.49 -10.88
CA ARG A 195 -20.63 -1.94 -10.96
C ARG A 195 -21.11 -2.52 -12.28
N ASP A 196 -22.15 -1.97 -12.89
CA ASP A 196 -22.67 -2.49 -14.15
C ASP A 196 -21.75 -2.12 -15.31
N ALA A 197 -21.22 -0.90 -15.32
CA ALA A 197 -20.21 -0.51 -16.28
C ALA A 197 -18.90 -1.29 -16.10
N ALA A 198 -18.48 -1.53 -14.86
CA ALA A 198 -17.33 -2.39 -14.55
C ALA A 198 -17.56 -3.81 -15.08
N ARG A 199 -18.69 -4.44 -14.73
CA ARG A 199 -19.04 -5.80 -15.17
C ARG A 199 -19.05 -5.93 -16.68
N ARG A 200 -19.60 -4.95 -17.41
CA ARG A 200 -19.55 -4.96 -18.89
C ARG A 200 -18.12 -4.99 -19.43
N ARG A 201 -17.20 -4.17 -18.90
CA ARG A 201 -15.78 -4.18 -19.32
C ARG A 201 -15.09 -5.48 -18.95
N ILE A 202 -15.38 -6.02 -17.76
CA ILE A 202 -14.83 -7.29 -17.30
C ILE A 202 -15.27 -8.45 -18.20
N HIS A 203 -16.56 -8.54 -18.54
CA HIS A 203 -17.06 -9.56 -19.47
C HIS A 203 -16.44 -9.45 -20.86
N ASP A 204 -16.28 -8.24 -21.38
CA ASP A 204 -15.70 -8.00 -22.70
C ASP A 204 -14.21 -8.42 -22.78
N ARG A 205 -13.43 -8.16 -21.72
CA ARG A 205 -11.96 -8.26 -21.76
C ARG A 205 -11.37 -9.43 -20.99
N TRP A 206 -12.09 -9.97 -20.02
CA TRP A 206 -11.58 -10.95 -19.05
C TRP A 206 -12.41 -12.22 -18.94
N VAL A 207 -13.42 -12.40 -19.80
CA VAL A 207 -14.23 -13.63 -19.86
C VAL A 207 -14.08 -14.25 -21.25
N GLY A 208 -13.74 -15.54 -21.28
CA GLY A 208 -13.64 -16.31 -22.52
C GLY A 208 -14.97 -16.33 -23.27
N LYS A 209 -14.93 -16.12 -24.59
CA LYS A 209 -16.13 -16.02 -25.45
C LYS A 209 -17.04 -17.26 -25.42
N ARG A 210 -16.50 -18.42 -25.03
CA ARG A 210 -17.22 -19.68 -24.92
C ARG A 210 -16.97 -20.27 -23.54
N PRO A 211 -18.02 -20.55 -22.75
CA PRO A 211 -17.88 -21.31 -21.52
C PRO A 211 -17.49 -22.76 -21.84
N LEU A 212 -16.48 -23.26 -21.15
CA LEU A 212 -16.08 -24.67 -21.15
C LEU A 212 -17.02 -25.47 -20.24
N THR A 213 -17.27 -26.71 -20.61
CA THR A 213 -17.97 -27.68 -19.75
C THR A 213 -17.02 -28.26 -18.70
N ASP A 214 -17.56 -28.79 -17.60
CA ASP A 214 -16.78 -29.51 -16.58
C ASP A 214 -15.91 -30.63 -17.16
N LYS A 215 -16.40 -31.30 -18.22
CA LYS A 215 -15.66 -32.37 -18.88
C LYS A 215 -14.44 -31.82 -19.63
N GLU A 216 -14.57 -30.68 -20.29
CA GLU A 216 -13.45 -30.02 -20.98
C GLU A 216 -12.41 -29.51 -19.98
N ILE A 217 -12.84 -28.92 -18.86
CA ILE A 217 -11.93 -28.47 -17.79
C ILE A 217 -11.18 -29.67 -17.20
N LYS A 218 -11.88 -30.76 -16.87
CA LYS A 218 -11.28 -31.99 -16.31
C LYS A 218 -10.38 -32.75 -17.28
N ALA A 219 -10.42 -32.44 -18.58
CA ALA A 219 -9.55 -33.06 -19.56
C ALA A 219 -8.12 -32.50 -19.52
N ASP A 220 -7.91 -31.33 -18.91
CA ASP A 220 -6.60 -30.73 -18.66
C ASP A 220 -6.33 -30.69 -17.15
N GLU A 221 -5.33 -31.43 -16.68
CA GLU A 221 -5.06 -31.57 -15.24
C GLU A 221 -4.65 -30.25 -14.57
N PHE A 222 -3.96 -29.36 -15.29
CA PHE A 222 -3.51 -28.08 -14.76
C PHE A 222 -4.65 -27.08 -14.68
N LEU A 223 -5.49 -27.02 -15.72
CA LEU A 223 -6.68 -26.19 -15.72
C LEU A 223 -7.69 -26.66 -14.66
N ALA A 224 -7.88 -27.97 -14.51
CA ALA A 224 -8.74 -28.53 -13.47
C ALA A 224 -8.25 -28.17 -12.06
N ALA A 225 -6.95 -28.30 -11.79
CA ALA A 225 -6.36 -27.91 -10.52
C ALA A 225 -6.49 -26.40 -10.24
N ALA A 226 -6.26 -25.56 -11.26
CA ALA A 226 -6.39 -24.12 -11.15
C ALA A 226 -7.84 -23.68 -10.92
N ALA A 227 -8.81 -24.29 -11.62
CA ALA A 227 -10.24 -24.04 -11.42
C ALA A 227 -10.68 -24.46 -10.01
N GLN A 228 -10.25 -25.64 -9.54
CA GLN A 228 -10.51 -26.09 -8.17
C GLN A 228 -9.94 -25.13 -7.13
N TYR A 229 -8.71 -24.62 -7.34
CA TYR A 229 -8.13 -23.59 -6.49
C TYR A 229 -8.99 -22.32 -6.48
N GLY A 230 -9.38 -21.83 -7.66
CA GLY A 230 -10.25 -20.66 -7.83
C GLY A 230 -11.60 -20.81 -7.11
N ASP A 231 -12.26 -21.95 -7.26
CA ASP A 231 -13.51 -22.26 -6.57
C ASP A 231 -13.31 -22.30 -5.05
N THR A 232 -12.20 -22.87 -4.60
CA THR A 232 -11.86 -22.95 -3.17
C THR A 232 -11.67 -21.57 -2.56
N VAL A 233 -10.88 -20.70 -3.19
CA VAL A 233 -10.61 -19.35 -2.64
C VAL A 233 -11.82 -18.44 -2.71
N ILE A 234 -12.68 -18.54 -3.73
CA ILE A 234 -13.96 -17.80 -3.77
C ILE A 234 -14.91 -18.30 -2.68
N THR A 235 -14.95 -19.61 -2.43
CA THR A 235 -15.87 -20.17 -1.44
C THR A 235 -15.41 -19.92 0.00
N HIS A 236 -14.10 -20.03 0.26
CA HIS A 236 -13.54 -20.11 1.61
C HIS A 236 -12.58 -18.97 1.97
N GLY A 237 -12.06 -18.28 0.96
CA GLY A 237 -11.07 -17.22 1.13
C GLY A 237 -11.68 -15.82 1.30
N LEU A 238 -13.00 -15.66 1.23
CA LEU A 238 -13.64 -14.36 1.43
C LEU A 238 -13.71 -13.97 2.91
N ASP A 239 -13.83 -12.66 3.14
CA ASP A 239 -14.07 -12.12 4.47
C ASP A 239 -15.47 -12.45 4.98
N VAL A 240 -15.49 -13.44 5.88
CA VAL A 240 -16.69 -13.86 6.62
C VAL A 240 -16.54 -13.68 8.13
N TYR A 241 -15.58 -12.89 8.60
CA TYR A 241 -15.15 -12.92 10.01
C TYR A 241 -15.76 -11.78 10.84
N GLY A 242 -15.79 -10.57 10.29
CA GLY A 242 -16.32 -9.38 10.95
C GLY A 242 -17.86 -9.31 10.97
N PRO A 243 -18.44 -8.28 11.61
CA PRO A 243 -19.87 -7.99 11.52
C PRO A 243 -20.28 -7.66 10.08
N THR A 244 -19.40 -6.97 9.35
CA THR A 244 -19.52 -6.75 7.91
C THR A 244 -18.90 -7.93 7.17
N LYS A 245 -19.62 -8.48 6.19
CA LYS A 245 -19.09 -9.49 5.26
C LYS A 245 -18.71 -8.75 3.98
N THR A 246 -17.48 -8.92 3.50
CA THR A 246 -16.96 -8.16 2.36
C THR A 246 -16.46 -9.09 1.25
N PRO A 247 -16.37 -8.63 0.00
CA PRO A 247 -15.82 -9.44 -1.09
C PRO A 247 -14.28 -9.54 -1.05
N MET A 248 -13.63 -9.01 -0.01
CA MET A 248 -12.16 -9.06 0.09
C MET A 248 -11.69 -10.47 0.42
N PHE A 249 -10.52 -10.83 -0.11
CA PHE A 249 -9.87 -12.10 0.20
C PHE A 249 -9.00 -12.01 1.45
N THR A 250 -9.03 -13.03 2.28
CA THR A 250 -8.08 -13.20 3.39
C THR A 250 -6.68 -13.45 2.84
N ARG A 251 -5.67 -12.99 3.58
CA ARG A 251 -4.26 -13.16 3.20
C ARG A 251 -3.83 -14.64 3.24
N TYR A 252 -4.40 -15.40 4.16
CA TYR A 252 -4.05 -16.78 4.41
C TYR A 252 -5.30 -17.65 4.48
N LEU A 253 -5.16 -18.91 4.10
CA LEU A 253 -6.16 -19.94 4.27
C LEU A 253 -5.49 -21.21 4.81
N HIS A 254 -5.98 -21.72 5.93
CA HIS A 254 -5.49 -22.99 6.47
C HIS A 254 -5.86 -24.13 5.51
N ARG A 255 -4.87 -24.93 5.08
CA ARG A 255 -5.04 -25.93 4.02
C ARG A 255 -6.11 -26.99 4.32
N GLU A 256 -6.31 -27.32 5.60
CA GLU A 256 -7.29 -28.33 6.02
C GLU A 256 -8.62 -27.72 6.46
N LEU A 257 -8.59 -26.58 7.15
CA LEU A 257 -9.79 -25.98 7.75
C LEU A 257 -10.50 -25.06 6.77
N LEU A 258 -9.80 -24.64 5.72
CA LEU A 258 -10.25 -23.65 4.74
C LEU A 258 -10.81 -22.41 5.44
N ARG A 259 -10.08 -21.96 6.45
CA ARG A 259 -10.35 -20.72 7.21
C ARG A 259 -9.07 -19.96 7.45
N SER A 260 -9.16 -18.65 7.47
CA SER A 260 -8.04 -17.78 7.76
C SER A 260 -7.67 -17.88 9.24
N PRO A 261 -6.42 -18.22 9.57
CA PRO A 261 -5.97 -18.23 10.95
C PRO A 261 -5.76 -16.79 11.45
N ALA A 262 -6.39 -16.42 12.56
CA ALA A 262 -6.16 -15.11 13.19
C ALA A 262 -4.75 -15.00 13.81
N SER A 263 -4.13 -16.14 14.14
CA SER A 263 -2.87 -16.23 14.91
C SER A 263 -1.59 -16.02 14.10
N VAL A 264 -1.66 -16.03 12.76
CA VAL A 264 -0.44 -16.04 11.92
C VAL A 264 0.22 -14.67 11.84
N ALA A 265 -0.45 -13.60 12.27
CA ALA A 265 0.14 -12.28 12.21
C ALA A 265 -0.41 -11.34 13.30
N SER A 266 0.31 -11.29 14.42
CA SER A 266 0.20 -10.24 15.42
C SER A 266 1.25 -9.17 15.15
N MET A 267 0.84 -7.95 14.83
CA MET A 267 1.74 -6.80 14.94
C MET A 267 1.76 -6.36 16.40
N PRO A 268 2.93 -6.22 17.06
CA PRO A 268 2.99 -5.76 18.43
C PRO A 268 2.28 -4.40 18.58
N PRO A 269 1.48 -4.18 19.65
CA PRO A 269 0.83 -2.88 19.88
C PRO A 269 1.79 -1.70 19.99
N ALA A 270 3.02 -1.95 20.46
CA ALA A 270 4.09 -0.96 20.51
C ALA A 270 4.50 -0.44 19.12
N LEU A 271 4.22 -1.22 18.08
CA LEU A 271 4.43 -0.90 16.67
C LEU A 271 3.10 -0.56 15.98
N GLY A 272 2.13 0.02 16.68
CA GLY A 272 0.85 0.43 16.08
C GLY A 272 -0.11 -0.72 15.73
N GLY A 273 0.27 -1.96 16.03
CA GLY A 273 -0.53 -3.15 15.77
C GLY A 273 -1.72 -3.35 16.70
N ALA A 274 -2.57 -4.32 16.35
CA ALA A 274 -3.70 -4.70 17.19
C ALA A 274 -3.24 -5.36 18.51
N PRO A 275 -3.95 -5.14 19.64
CA PRO A 275 -3.66 -5.79 20.93
C PRO A 275 -4.02 -7.29 20.96
N ARG A 276 -4.51 -7.82 19.84
CA ARG A 276 -4.98 -9.19 19.68
C ARG A 276 -4.56 -9.71 18.31
N PRO A 277 -4.52 -11.03 18.11
CA PRO A 277 -4.46 -11.61 16.77
C PRO A 277 -5.58 -11.06 15.87
N ILE A 278 -5.29 -10.91 14.57
CA ILE A 278 -6.21 -10.34 13.57
C ILE A 278 -6.35 -11.25 12.36
N VAL A 279 -7.52 -11.24 11.75
CA VAL A 279 -7.73 -11.89 10.45
C VAL A 279 -7.33 -10.89 9.38
N GLN A 280 -6.24 -11.16 8.68
CA GLN A 280 -5.61 -10.17 7.81
C GLN A 280 -6.10 -10.24 6.37
N THR A 281 -6.24 -9.08 5.75
CA THR A 281 -6.06 -8.91 4.31
C THR A 281 -4.97 -7.88 4.03
N GLN A 282 -4.29 -8.07 2.90
CA GLN A 282 -3.30 -7.15 2.33
C GLN A 282 -3.49 -7.12 0.83
N PHE A 283 -4.06 -6.03 0.32
CA PHE A 283 -4.47 -5.96 -1.08
C PHE A 283 -3.27 -5.96 -2.04
N ASP A 284 -2.12 -5.43 -1.63
CA ASP A 284 -0.84 -5.51 -2.35
C ASP A 284 -0.37 -6.95 -2.54
N ARG A 285 -0.54 -7.80 -1.52
CA ARG A 285 -0.20 -9.22 -1.59
C ARG A 285 -1.25 -10.08 -2.31
N THR A 286 -2.40 -9.49 -2.66
CA THR A 286 -3.52 -10.18 -3.34
C THR A 286 -3.43 -10.05 -4.87
N GLN A 287 -2.54 -9.22 -5.42
CA GLN A 287 -2.53 -8.89 -6.85
C GLN A 287 -2.35 -10.11 -7.77
N ASN A 288 -1.54 -11.09 -7.38
CA ASN A 288 -1.38 -12.33 -8.16
C ASN A 288 -2.61 -13.24 -8.07
N LEU A 289 -3.33 -13.25 -6.94
CA LEU A 289 -4.61 -13.95 -6.85
C LEU A 289 -5.63 -13.34 -7.82
N LEU A 290 -5.71 -12.00 -7.90
CA LEU A 290 -6.59 -11.31 -8.86
C LEU A 290 -6.25 -11.68 -10.30
N ARG A 291 -4.96 -11.71 -10.65
CA ARG A 291 -4.49 -12.17 -11.98
C ARG A 291 -4.92 -13.60 -12.27
N THR A 292 -4.75 -14.51 -11.31
CA THR A 292 -5.16 -15.92 -11.45
C THR A 292 -6.66 -16.04 -11.69
N LEU A 293 -7.49 -15.35 -10.90
CA LEU A 293 -8.94 -15.40 -11.05
C LEU A 293 -9.39 -14.81 -12.40
N ALA A 294 -8.88 -13.65 -12.81
CA ALA A 294 -9.19 -13.08 -14.11
C ALA A 294 -8.74 -14.00 -15.27
N ALA A 295 -7.57 -14.62 -15.16
CA ALA A 295 -7.07 -15.58 -16.15
C ALA A 295 -7.92 -16.86 -16.21
N LEU A 296 -8.48 -17.32 -15.08
CA LEU A 296 -9.41 -18.45 -15.07
C LEU A 296 -10.69 -18.15 -15.83
N SER A 297 -11.27 -16.95 -15.68
CA SER A 297 -12.43 -16.55 -16.51
C SER A 297 -12.09 -16.47 -18.00
N LEU A 298 -10.89 -16.02 -18.35
CA LEU A 298 -10.42 -16.04 -19.75
C LEU A 298 -10.30 -17.47 -20.29
N ALA A 299 -9.70 -18.38 -19.52
CA ALA A 299 -9.43 -19.75 -19.94
C ALA A 299 -10.68 -20.63 -19.98
N THR A 300 -11.60 -20.44 -19.02
CA THR A 300 -12.78 -21.29 -18.84
C THR A 300 -14.05 -20.69 -19.44
N GLY A 301 -14.10 -19.38 -19.67
CA GLY A 301 -15.32 -18.66 -20.03
C GLY A 301 -16.34 -18.52 -18.89
N ASP A 302 -16.03 -18.97 -17.67
CA ASP A 302 -16.87 -18.78 -16.48
C ASP A 302 -16.56 -17.41 -15.86
N ALA A 303 -17.51 -16.48 -15.92
CA ALA A 303 -17.32 -15.11 -15.46
C ALA A 303 -17.12 -14.98 -13.94
N LYS A 304 -17.49 -15.99 -13.14
CA LYS A 304 -17.49 -15.87 -11.68
C LYS A 304 -16.12 -15.51 -11.09
N TYR A 305 -15.03 -15.96 -11.71
CA TYR A 305 -13.67 -15.72 -11.21
C TYR A 305 -13.27 -14.24 -11.38
N ALA A 306 -13.44 -13.69 -12.58
CA ALA A 306 -13.17 -12.28 -12.86
C ALA A 306 -14.15 -11.37 -12.11
N GLU A 307 -15.42 -11.75 -11.94
CA GLU A 307 -16.36 -10.98 -11.13
C GLU A 307 -15.97 -10.94 -9.65
N ALA A 308 -15.52 -12.06 -9.06
CA ALA A 308 -15.02 -12.06 -7.69
C ALA A 308 -13.80 -11.14 -7.51
N ALA A 309 -12.87 -11.15 -8.47
CA ALA A 309 -11.73 -10.23 -8.48
C ALA A 309 -12.15 -8.76 -8.64
N MET A 310 -13.17 -8.49 -9.47
CA MET A 310 -13.74 -7.17 -9.68
C MET A 310 -14.37 -6.64 -8.39
N GLU A 311 -15.21 -7.43 -7.72
CA GLU A 311 -15.90 -7.01 -6.50
C GLU A 311 -14.91 -6.73 -5.36
N ALA A 312 -13.88 -7.57 -5.19
CA ALA A 312 -12.81 -7.34 -4.22
C ALA A 312 -12.08 -6.02 -4.50
N THR A 313 -11.67 -5.79 -5.76
CA THR A 313 -10.96 -4.56 -6.19
C THR A 313 -11.82 -3.33 -5.97
N ALA A 314 -13.08 -3.40 -6.36
CA ALA A 314 -13.99 -2.29 -6.30
C ALA A 314 -14.34 -1.93 -4.85
N HIS A 315 -14.54 -2.93 -3.98
CA HIS A 315 -14.72 -2.71 -2.55
C HIS A 315 -13.52 -2.03 -1.90
N VAL A 316 -12.29 -2.45 -2.24
CA VAL A 316 -11.07 -1.81 -1.72
C VAL A 316 -10.99 -0.33 -2.13
N PHE A 317 -11.25 0.00 -3.41
CA PHE A 317 -11.29 1.39 -3.87
C PHE A 317 -12.43 2.22 -3.27
N GLU A 318 -13.51 1.55 -2.91
CA GLU A 318 -14.68 2.20 -2.35
C GLU A 318 -14.59 2.39 -0.86
N GLU A 319 -13.94 1.51 -0.09
CA GLU A 319 -13.91 1.55 1.38
C GLU A 319 -12.54 1.92 1.98
N TYR A 320 -11.45 1.65 1.27
CA TYR A 320 -10.09 1.83 1.78
C TYR A 320 -9.24 2.82 0.98
N ALA A 321 -9.80 3.49 -0.02
CA ALA A 321 -9.14 4.62 -0.69
C ALA A 321 -9.34 5.94 0.07
N MET A 322 -8.30 6.76 0.10
CA MET A 322 -8.31 8.15 0.56
C MET A 322 -8.64 9.06 -0.63
N PRO A 323 -9.83 9.69 -0.71
CA PRO A 323 -10.23 10.44 -1.90
C PRO A 323 -9.31 11.61 -2.27
N HIS A 324 -8.71 12.25 -1.26
CA HIS A 324 -7.89 13.45 -1.42
C HIS A 324 -6.47 13.18 -1.95
N SER A 325 -5.90 12.01 -1.64
CA SER A 325 -4.57 11.60 -2.13
C SER A 325 -4.63 10.53 -3.22
N GLY A 326 -5.78 9.84 -3.36
CA GLY A 326 -5.97 8.75 -4.30
C GLY A 326 -5.32 7.44 -3.85
N LEU A 327 -4.56 7.45 -2.75
CA LEU A 327 -3.92 6.27 -2.20
C LEU A 327 -4.95 5.33 -1.57
N VAL A 328 -4.62 4.05 -1.57
CA VAL A 328 -5.41 2.98 -0.95
C VAL A 328 -4.63 2.48 0.25
N VAL A 329 -5.30 2.08 1.34
CA VAL A 329 -4.67 1.32 2.44
C VAL A 329 -4.07 0.04 1.86
N PHE A 330 -2.79 0.15 1.50
CA PHE A 330 -2.07 -0.71 0.56
C PHE A 330 -0.59 -0.54 0.82
N GLY A 331 0.22 -1.54 0.49
CA GLY A 331 1.67 -1.47 0.59
C GLY A 331 2.22 -2.19 1.82
N ASN A 332 3.55 -2.32 1.87
CA ASN A 332 4.26 -3.26 2.75
C ASN A 332 3.98 -3.04 4.25
N HIS A 333 3.67 -1.80 4.61
CA HIS A 333 3.43 -1.37 5.99
C HIS A 333 1.96 -1.32 6.40
N MET A 334 1.01 -1.62 5.51
CA MET A 334 -0.42 -1.53 5.79
C MET A 334 -1.07 -2.91 5.86
N THR A 335 -1.95 -3.11 6.85
CA THR A 335 -2.76 -4.34 6.99
C THR A 335 -4.19 -3.96 7.37
N ILE A 336 -5.17 -4.71 6.87
CA ILE A 336 -6.59 -4.57 7.27
C ILE A 336 -6.98 -5.79 8.13
N ASP A 337 -7.53 -5.54 9.32
CA ASP A 337 -8.18 -6.51 10.19
C ASP A 337 -9.64 -6.67 9.79
N LEU A 338 -9.94 -7.80 9.16
CA LEU A 338 -11.27 -8.17 8.68
C LEU A 338 -12.26 -8.41 9.83
N LEU A 339 -11.80 -8.76 11.04
CA LEU A 339 -12.69 -8.94 12.18
C LEU A 339 -13.14 -7.59 12.77
N GLY A 340 -12.20 -6.65 12.85
CA GLY A 340 -12.41 -5.32 13.44
C GLY A 340 -12.85 -4.25 12.46
N ASP A 341 -12.80 -4.53 11.15
CA ASP A 341 -12.96 -3.59 10.04
C ASP A 341 -12.07 -2.34 10.20
N ARG A 342 -10.77 -2.56 10.41
CA ARG A 342 -9.79 -1.51 10.70
C ARG A 342 -8.47 -1.75 10.01
N SER A 343 -7.79 -0.67 9.66
CA SER A 343 -6.43 -0.71 9.15
C SER A 343 -5.39 -0.42 10.23
N TYR A 344 -4.24 -1.07 10.11
CA TYR A 344 -3.08 -0.91 10.99
C TYR A 344 -1.83 -0.67 10.16
N SER A 345 -0.97 0.21 10.66
CA SER A 345 0.41 0.40 10.18
C SER A 345 1.38 -0.29 11.13
N ASP A 346 2.50 -0.81 10.64
CA ASP A 346 3.53 -1.50 11.43
C ASP A 346 4.48 -0.56 12.22
N GLY A 347 4.05 0.68 12.47
CA GLY A 347 4.47 1.44 13.64
C GLY A 347 5.76 2.24 13.55
N ARG A 348 6.37 2.36 12.38
CA ARG A 348 7.59 3.18 12.17
C ARG A 348 7.30 4.69 12.09
N SER A 349 6.45 5.21 13.00
CA SER A 349 6.09 6.64 13.20
C SER A 349 4.81 7.17 12.53
N GLY A 350 3.97 6.34 11.91
CA GLY A 350 2.71 6.77 11.28
C GLY A 350 2.10 5.73 10.36
N ASP A 351 1.01 6.08 9.66
CA ASP A 351 0.51 5.28 8.54
C ASP A 351 1.40 5.57 7.33
N ILE A 352 2.27 4.62 7.01
CA ILE A 352 3.29 4.74 5.98
C ILE A 352 2.82 4.00 4.73
N PHE A 353 2.88 4.69 3.60
CA PHE A 353 2.68 4.10 2.30
C PHE A 353 4.03 3.66 1.70
N GLU A 354 4.14 2.37 1.38
CA GLU A 354 5.31 1.78 0.72
C GLU A 354 4.88 0.79 -0.37
N LEU A 355 5.14 1.15 -1.63
CA LEU A 355 5.11 0.23 -2.77
C LEU A 355 6.50 -0.37 -2.95
N GLU A 356 6.62 -1.68 -2.82
CA GLU A 356 7.88 -2.39 -2.95
C GLU A 356 7.71 -3.57 -3.92
N VAL A 357 8.06 -3.35 -5.20
CA VAL A 357 7.96 -4.31 -6.31
C VAL A 357 6.63 -5.05 -6.37
N VAL A 358 5.52 -4.33 -6.18
CA VAL A 358 4.18 -4.91 -6.17
C VAL A 358 3.68 -5.16 -7.59
N PHE A 359 3.97 -4.24 -8.51
CA PHE A 359 3.45 -4.16 -9.86
C PHE A 359 1.95 -4.48 -9.91
N PRO A 360 1.06 -3.61 -9.38
CA PRO A 360 -0.38 -3.87 -9.33
C PRO A 360 -0.99 -4.23 -10.67
N PHE A 361 -2.15 -4.90 -10.65
CA PHE A 361 -2.81 -5.37 -11.86
C PHE A 361 -3.58 -4.24 -12.58
N TYR A 362 -2.85 -3.21 -13.02
CA TYR A 362 -3.41 -1.94 -13.49
C TYR A 362 -4.38 -2.07 -14.66
N ASP A 363 -4.15 -2.97 -15.62
CA ASP A 363 -5.11 -3.22 -16.70
C ASP A 363 -6.49 -3.62 -16.16
N PHE A 364 -6.51 -4.57 -15.22
CA PHE A 364 -7.74 -5.03 -14.58
C PHE A 364 -8.34 -3.95 -13.68
N TRP A 365 -7.52 -3.28 -12.85
CA TRP A 365 -7.99 -2.18 -12.01
C TRP A 365 -8.64 -1.07 -12.83
N TYR A 366 -8.09 -0.74 -13.99
CA TYR A 366 -8.64 0.26 -14.90
C TYR A 366 -9.98 -0.20 -15.49
N ASP A 367 -10.12 -1.49 -15.84
CA ASP A 367 -11.40 -2.05 -16.25
C ASP A 367 -12.44 -2.06 -15.12
N VAL A 368 -12.03 -2.23 -13.87
CA VAL A 368 -12.92 -2.05 -12.71
C VAL A 368 -13.31 -0.57 -12.56
N SER A 369 -12.33 0.33 -12.49
CA SER A 369 -12.53 1.76 -12.34
C SER A 369 -11.38 2.58 -12.94
N PRO A 370 -11.59 3.21 -14.11
CA PRO A 370 -10.60 4.08 -14.73
C PRO A 370 -10.17 5.24 -13.82
N LEU A 371 -11.16 5.92 -13.21
CA LEU A 371 -10.94 7.10 -12.38
C LEU A 371 -10.14 6.77 -11.11
N LYS A 372 -10.48 5.67 -10.42
CA LYS A 372 -9.78 5.28 -9.18
C LYS A 372 -8.36 4.82 -9.46
N THR A 373 -8.16 4.09 -10.56
CA THR A 373 -6.83 3.68 -11.02
C THR A 373 -5.97 4.88 -11.37
N GLU A 374 -6.50 5.84 -12.12
CA GLU A 374 -5.81 7.09 -12.45
C GLU A 374 -5.40 7.85 -11.18
N ARG A 375 -6.33 8.04 -10.25
CA ARG A 375 -6.07 8.73 -8.98
C ARG A 375 -5.02 8.00 -8.14
N PHE A 376 -5.04 6.68 -8.08
CA PHE A 376 -4.03 5.91 -7.36
C PHE A 376 -2.64 6.11 -7.97
N VAL A 377 -2.49 5.98 -9.29
CA VAL A 377 -1.19 6.14 -9.96
C VAL A 377 -0.68 7.57 -9.78
N LYS A 378 -1.51 8.59 -10.07
CA LYS A 378 -1.15 10.00 -9.84
C LYS A 378 -0.83 10.28 -8.37
N GLY A 379 -1.59 9.67 -7.46
CA GLY A 379 -1.39 9.68 -6.03
C GLY A 379 0.01 9.23 -5.64
N CYS A 380 0.40 8.03 -6.07
CA CYS A 380 1.72 7.46 -5.83
C CYS A 380 2.84 8.40 -6.29
N TRP A 381 2.74 8.91 -7.52
CA TRP A 381 3.73 9.85 -8.07
C TRP A 381 3.83 11.14 -7.24
N GLU A 382 2.71 11.73 -6.86
CA GLU A 382 2.69 12.97 -6.09
C GLU A 382 3.17 12.81 -4.65
N VAL A 383 2.91 11.68 -3.98
CA VAL A 383 3.37 11.48 -2.60
C VAL A 383 4.84 11.08 -2.50
N TYR A 384 5.36 10.34 -3.49
CA TYR A 384 6.75 9.89 -3.49
C TYR A 384 7.71 10.94 -4.05
N VAL A 385 7.40 11.51 -5.22
CA VAL A 385 8.33 12.36 -5.97
C VAL A 385 8.34 13.77 -5.39
N ARG A 386 9.43 14.12 -4.71
CA ARG A 386 9.65 15.43 -4.08
C ARG A 386 10.30 16.42 -5.05
N ASP A 387 11.24 15.93 -5.85
CA ASP A 387 11.81 16.69 -6.98
C ASP A 387 11.69 15.85 -8.26
N TRP A 388 10.90 16.38 -9.20
CA TRP A 388 10.59 15.75 -10.46
C TRP A 388 11.77 15.85 -11.46
N HIS A 389 12.67 16.83 -11.33
CA HIS A 389 13.85 16.84 -12.19
C HIS A 389 14.76 15.66 -11.84
N THR A 390 15.16 15.55 -10.58
CA THR A 390 16.11 14.53 -10.15
C THR A 390 15.46 13.18 -9.84
N MET A 391 14.13 13.03 -9.93
CA MET A 391 13.42 11.85 -9.42
C MET A 391 13.80 11.58 -7.96
N HIS A 392 13.89 12.64 -7.14
CA HIS A 392 14.14 12.53 -5.72
C HIS A 392 12.88 12.01 -5.01
N TYR A 393 12.95 10.80 -4.46
CA TYR A 393 11.90 10.20 -3.64
C TYR A 393 12.48 9.42 -2.47
N ASN A 394 11.64 9.16 -1.47
CA ASN A 394 11.91 8.23 -0.37
C ASN A 394 10.99 7.02 -0.53
N ARG A 395 11.43 5.82 -0.16
CA ARG A 395 10.57 4.61 -0.17
C ARG A 395 9.30 4.72 0.67
N HIS A 396 9.31 5.58 1.69
CA HIS A 396 8.16 5.86 2.54
C HIS A 396 7.50 7.17 2.11
N ALA A 397 6.18 7.12 1.96
CA ALA A 397 5.33 8.29 1.78
C ALA A 397 4.19 8.34 2.81
N GLY A 398 3.57 9.50 2.97
CA GLY A 398 2.38 9.66 3.81
C GLY A 398 1.09 9.60 3.00
N PHE A 399 0.01 9.13 3.62
CA PHE A 399 -1.31 9.06 2.99
C PHE A 399 -1.98 10.41 2.76
N ASN A 400 -1.48 11.46 3.42
CA ASN A 400 -2.29 12.64 3.76
C ASN A 400 -1.96 13.86 2.89
N LYS A 401 -1.49 13.65 1.66
CA LYS A 401 -1.24 14.75 0.71
C LYS A 401 -2.54 15.06 -0.03
N ASN A 402 -3.03 16.29 0.07
CA ASN A 402 -4.08 16.78 -0.83
C ASN A 402 -3.51 16.98 -2.23
N ILE A 403 -4.08 16.29 -3.22
CA ILE A 403 -3.55 16.27 -4.58
C ILE A 403 -4.53 16.89 -5.56
N ASP A 404 -4.05 17.90 -6.29
CA ASP A 404 -4.68 18.37 -7.52
C ASP A 404 -4.28 17.45 -8.68
N PHE A 405 -5.07 16.38 -8.87
CA PHE A 405 -4.80 15.36 -9.90
C PHE A 405 -4.77 15.92 -11.33
N SER A 406 -5.33 17.11 -11.58
CA SER A 406 -5.30 17.73 -12.91
C SER A 406 -3.90 18.22 -13.28
N LYS A 407 -3.08 18.55 -12.29
CA LYS A 407 -1.74 19.14 -12.46
C LYS A 407 -0.59 18.14 -12.37
N THR A 408 -0.84 16.89 -11.99
CA THR A 408 0.22 15.89 -11.71
C THR A 408 1.29 15.83 -12.79
N TRP A 409 0.87 15.77 -14.06
CA TRP A 409 1.79 15.66 -15.20
C TRP A 409 2.17 17.01 -15.84
N GLN A 410 1.60 18.13 -15.38
CA GLN A 410 1.79 19.47 -15.94
C GLN A 410 3.08 20.11 -15.41
N ARG A 411 4.20 19.45 -15.68
CA ARG A 411 5.53 19.80 -15.17
C ARG A 411 6.54 19.79 -16.31
N PRO A 412 7.54 20.69 -16.31
CA PRO A 412 8.56 20.68 -17.36
C PRO A 412 9.42 19.42 -17.28
N LEU A 413 9.48 18.68 -18.38
CA LEU A 413 10.42 17.57 -18.55
C LEU A 413 11.77 18.14 -18.98
N GLN A 414 12.78 18.01 -18.12
CA GLN A 414 14.14 18.47 -18.40
C GLN A 414 14.97 17.34 -19.03
N GLU A 415 16.14 17.65 -19.56
CA GLU A 415 17.10 16.61 -19.98
C GLU A 415 17.61 15.82 -18.76
N VAL A 416 18.01 14.57 -18.96
CA VAL A 416 18.69 13.75 -17.93
C VAL A 416 20.19 13.99 -18.05
N LYS A 417 20.67 15.00 -17.35
CA LYS A 417 22.09 15.39 -17.26
C LYS A 417 22.34 16.11 -15.95
N ASP A 418 23.60 16.27 -15.58
CA ASP A 418 24.02 17.05 -14.41
C ASP A 418 23.35 16.62 -13.09
N LEU A 419 22.98 15.33 -13.00
CA LEU A 419 22.33 14.76 -11.82
C LEU A 419 23.31 14.63 -10.66
N PRO A 420 22.85 14.84 -9.41
CA PRO A 420 23.70 14.69 -8.23
C PRO A 420 24.15 13.24 -8.03
N THR A 421 25.17 13.04 -7.21
CA THR A 421 25.64 11.69 -6.82
C THR A 421 25.23 11.31 -5.40
N LYS A 422 24.80 12.30 -4.61
CA LYS A 422 24.39 12.15 -3.21
C LYS A 422 23.06 12.84 -2.95
N MET A 423 22.19 12.19 -2.18
CA MET A 423 20.97 12.76 -1.64
C MET A 423 20.59 12.07 -0.32
N GLU A 424 20.10 12.85 0.64
CA GLU A 424 19.73 12.37 1.97
C GLU A 424 18.34 11.74 2.03
N VAL A 425 18.14 10.67 1.26
CA VAL A 425 16.95 9.82 1.28
C VAL A 425 17.29 8.38 0.88
N LEU A 426 16.38 7.46 1.19
CA LEU A 426 16.43 6.08 0.73
C LEU A 426 15.50 5.91 -0.47
N GLY A 427 15.98 6.30 -1.65
CA GLY A 427 15.29 6.11 -2.93
C GLY A 427 15.62 4.75 -3.53
N PHE A 428 15.12 3.67 -2.94
CA PHE A 428 15.36 2.31 -3.43
C PHE A 428 14.73 2.10 -4.81
N ILE A 429 15.36 1.22 -5.59
CA ILE A 429 14.95 0.89 -6.96
C ILE A 429 13.55 0.25 -7.02
N ASP A 430 13.17 -0.52 -6.01
CA ASP A 430 11.87 -1.20 -5.89
C ASP A 430 10.67 -0.26 -6.11
N VAL A 431 10.58 0.82 -5.34
CA VAL A 431 9.50 1.82 -5.37
C VAL A 431 9.50 2.54 -6.70
N GLY A 432 10.68 2.88 -7.20
CA GLY A 432 10.79 3.64 -8.44
C GLY A 432 10.43 2.79 -9.67
N LEU A 433 10.69 1.48 -9.66
CA LEU A 433 10.20 0.57 -10.69
C LEU A 433 8.67 0.45 -10.66
N ASP A 434 8.05 0.43 -9.47
CA ASP A 434 6.59 0.52 -9.34
C ASP A 434 6.05 1.84 -9.90
N LEU A 435 6.71 2.97 -9.64
CA LEU A 435 6.36 4.28 -10.23
C LEU A 435 6.44 4.26 -11.76
N ALA A 436 7.52 3.71 -12.33
CA ALA A 436 7.68 3.61 -13.77
C ALA A 436 6.63 2.70 -14.40
N PHE A 437 6.45 1.49 -13.87
CA PHE A 437 5.47 0.54 -14.38
C PHE A 437 4.04 1.11 -14.31
N SER A 438 3.69 1.77 -13.21
CA SER A 438 2.36 2.38 -13.00
C SER A 438 2.11 3.58 -13.91
N GLY A 439 3.06 4.51 -14.01
CA GLY A 439 2.96 5.68 -14.88
C GLY A 439 2.86 5.26 -16.35
N TYR A 440 3.70 4.32 -16.78
CA TYR A 440 3.66 3.85 -18.16
C TYR A 440 2.37 3.10 -18.47
N SER A 441 1.92 2.19 -17.59
CA SER A 441 0.66 1.46 -17.75
C SER A 441 -0.54 2.41 -17.84
N LEU A 442 -0.65 3.39 -16.95
CA LEU A 442 -1.72 4.39 -17.01
C LEU A 442 -1.68 5.17 -18.33
N GLY A 443 -0.49 5.55 -18.77
CA GLY A 443 -0.29 6.26 -20.02
C GLY A 443 -0.69 5.46 -21.26
N CYS A 444 -0.46 4.14 -21.27
CA CYS A 444 -0.99 3.26 -22.30
C CYS A 444 -2.53 3.17 -22.23
N LEU A 445 -3.08 2.87 -21.06
CA LEU A 445 -4.53 2.69 -20.85
C LEU A 445 -5.36 3.93 -21.21
N GLN A 446 -4.79 5.13 -21.06
CA GLN A 446 -5.44 6.41 -21.39
C GLN A 446 -5.00 7.01 -22.73
N GLU A 447 -4.10 6.33 -23.46
CA GLU A 447 -3.43 6.89 -24.63
C GLU A 447 -2.85 8.30 -24.38
N ASN A 448 -2.23 8.49 -23.22
CA ASN A 448 -1.66 9.74 -22.76
C ASN A 448 -0.14 9.65 -22.64
N ALA A 449 0.57 10.42 -23.47
CA ALA A 449 2.03 10.44 -23.50
C ALA A 449 2.67 11.05 -22.24
N ALA A 450 1.98 11.92 -21.51
CA ALA A 450 2.57 12.62 -20.36
C ALA A 450 3.04 11.67 -19.23
N PRO A 451 2.19 10.76 -18.69
CA PRO A 451 2.63 9.77 -17.71
C PRO A 451 3.68 8.79 -18.26
N ARG A 452 3.60 8.40 -19.55
CA ARG A 452 4.63 7.54 -20.18
C ARG A 452 6.01 8.20 -20.21
N LYS A 453 6.06 9.50 -20.56
CA LYS A 453 7.30 10.29 -20.55
C LYS A 453 7.91 10.43 -19.15
N TRP A 454 7.07 10.55 -18.11
CA TRP A 454 7.56 10.58 -16.73
C TRP A 454 8.09 9.21 -16.27
N ALA A 455 7.41 8.12 -16.62
CA ALA A 455 7.91 6.77 -16.37
C ALA A 455 9.25 6.48 -17.09
N ASP A 456 9.35 6.83 -18.38
CA ASP A 456 10.59 6.74 -19.15
C ASP A 456 11.70 7.63 -18.53
N ARG A 457 11.35 8.83 -18.04
CA ARG A 457 12.30 9.68 -17.31
C ARG A 457 12.88 8.96 -16.11
N TYR A 458 12.06 8.33 -15.27
CA TYR A 458 12.57 7.59 -14.11
C TYR A 458 13.60 6.54 -14.54
N LEU A 459 13.28 5.72 -15.54
CA LEU A 459 14.17 4.66 -16.03
C LEU A 459 15.48 5.23 -16.62
N LYS A 460 15.42 6.39 -17.29
CA LYS A 460 16.60 7.12 -17.77
C LYS A 460 17.45 7.66 -16.63
N VAL A 461 16.84 8.23 -15.58
CA VAL A 461 17.55 8.73 -14.40
C VAL A 461 18.21 7.58 -13.63
N LEU A 462 17.52 6.47 -13.45
CA LEU A 462 18.08 5.26 -12.82
C LEU A 462 19.27 4.70 -13.60
N SER A 463 19.09 4.49 -14.92
CA SER A 463 20.15 3.94 -15.78
C SER A 463 21.29 4.94 -16.08
N TYR A 464 21.10 6.23 -15.81
CA TYR A 464 22.17 7.23 -15.86
C TYR A 464 23.26 6.93 -14.81
N HIS A 465 22.86 6.41 -13.64
CA HIS A 465 23.75 6.07 -12.54
C HIS A 465 24.34 4.65 -12.60
N ARG A 466 24.15 3.93 -13.72
CA ARG A 466 24.72 2.59 -13.92
C ARG A 466 26.25 2.62 -13.86
N ASP A 467 26.83 1.50 -13.46
CA ASP A 467 28.27 1.35 -13.45
C ASP A 467 28.84 1.39 -14.89
N PRO A 468 29.88 2.19 -15.18
CA PRO A 468 30.39 2.33 -16.54
C PRO A 468 31.12 1.09 -17.07
N LYS A 469 31.57 0.17 -16.20
CA LYS A 469 32.31 -1.03 -16.60
C LYS A 469 31.35 -2.20 -16.84
N THR A 470 30.39 -2.41 -15.95
CA THR A 470 29.48 -3.57 -16.01
C THR A 470 28.09 -3.22 -16.53
N SER A 471 27.75 -1.93 -16.65
CA SER A 471 26.40 -1.44 -16.96
C SER A 471 25.33 -1.80 -15.91
N ILE A 472 25.73 -2.27 -14.72
CA ILE A 472 24.78 -2.66 -13.66
C ILE A 472 24.15 -1.41 -13.05
N TRP A 473 22.82 -1.39 -12.94
CA TRP A 473 22.09 -0.28 -12.34
C TRP A 473 22.18 -0.31 -10.80
N PRO A 474 22.13 0.85 -10.13
CA PRO A 474 22.29 0.91 -8.69
C PRO A 474 21.02 0.50 -7.93
N MET A 475 21.18 -0.01 -6.70
CA MET A 475 20.08 -0.46 -5.84
C MET A 475 19.32 0.70 -5.18
N LEU A 476 19.97 1.86 -5.11
CA LEU A 476 19.36 3.14 -4.74
C LEU A 476 19.69 4.16 -5.82
N LEU A 477 18.82 5.14 -6.02
CA LEU A 477 19.05 6.14 -7.07
C LEU A 477 20.25 7.04 -6.77
N TYR A 478 20.46 7.41 -5.51
CA TYR A 478 21.53 8.30 -5.05
C TYR A 478 22.18 7.76 -3.78
N THR A 479 23.42 8.18 -3.50
CA THR A 479 24.13 7.75 -2.29
C THR A 479 23.69 8.59 -1.07
N PRO A 480 23.11 8.00 0.00
CA PRO A 480 22.80 8.71 1.24
C PRO A 480 24.01 8.79 2.17
N SER A 481 23.96 9.63 3.22
CA SER A 481 24.96 9.67 4.29
C SER A 481 24.82 8.55 5.34
N ILE A 482 23.88 7.63 5.16
CA ILE A 482 23.56 6.58 6.13
C ILE A 482 24.77 5.68 6.40
N ARG A 483 25.09 5.49 7.68
CA ARG A 483 26.22 4.67 8.11
C ARG A 483 25.85 3.20 8.15
N ARG A 484 26.16 2.56 7.04
CA ARG A 484 26.05 1.14 6.76
C ARG A 484 27.29 0.33 7.16
N HIS A 485 28.28 1.02 7.72
CA HIS A 485 29.61 0.53 8.05
C HIS A 485 30.33 -0.12 6.85
N LEU A 486 30.20 0.53 5.68
CA LEU A 486 30.80 0.06 4.41
C LEU A 486 32.33 0.20 4.39
N GLU A 487 32.93 0.85 5.39
CA GLU A 487 34.37 0.93 5.61
C GLU A 487 35.00 -0.47 5.61
N VAL A 488 34.29 -1.48 6.12
CA VAL A 488 34.71 -2.88 6.10
C VAL A 488 35.07 -3.35 4.69
N TYR A 489 34.23 -3.03 3.70
CA TYR A 489 34.49 -3.36 2.31
C TYR A 489 35.48 -2.40 1.65
N ARG A 490 35.47 -1.11 1.98
CA ARG A 490 36.46 -0.17 1.43
C ARG A 490 37.89 -0.53 1.85
N GLU A 491 38.08 -1.03 3.06
CA GLU A 491 39.39 -1.49 3.53
C GLU A 491 39.81 -2.82 2.89
N ALA A 492 38.87 -3.75 2.72
CA ALA A 492 39.15 -5.05 2.14
C ALA A 492 39.31 -5.01 0.61
N PHE A 493 38.63 -4.07 -0.05
CA PHE A 493 38.57 -3.91 -1.50
C PHE A 493 38.79 -2.43 -1.87
N PRO A 494 40.01 -1.89 -1.67
CA PRO A 494 40.29 -0.45 -1.81
C PRO A 494 40.08 0.11 -3.22
N GLU A 495 40.18 -0.75 -4.24
CA GLU A 495 39.93 -0.37 -5.65
C GLU A 495 38.44 -0.36 -6.03
N ALA A 496 37.58 -0.92 -5.18
CA ALA A 496 36.14 -0.98 -5.44
C ALA A 496 35.46 0.33 -5.04
N ASN A 497 34.53 0.80 -5.86
CA ASN A 497 33.73 1.97 -5.52
C ASN A 497 32.56 1.57 -4.62
N VAL A 498 32.84 1.43 -3.32
CA VAL A 498 31.86 0.95 -2.33
C VAL A 498 30.99 2.09 -1.79
N THR A 499 29.74 2.12 -2.24
CA THR A 499 28.65 2.93 -1.69
C THR A 499 27.40 2.07 -1.53
N GLU A 500 26.44 2.48 -0.69
CA GLU A 500 25.20 1.71 -0.46
C GLU A 500 24.44 1.38 -1.77
N PRO A 501 24.29 2.30 -2.74
CA PRO A 501 23.69 1.97 -4.04
C PRO A 501 24.42 0.89 -4.83
N ARG A 502 25.69 0.61 -4.50
CA ARG A 502 26.58 -0.19 -5.32
C ARG A 502 26.85 -1.61 -4.82
N VAL A 503 26.28 -1.99 -3.68
CA VAL A 503 26.54 -3.28 -3.01
C VAL A 503 25.37 -4.23 -3.27
N ILE A 504 25.63 -5.39 -3.87
CA ILE A 504 24.64 -6.46 -4.10
C ILE A 504 25.07 -7.71 -3.34
N ILE A 505 24.43 -7.94 -2.20
CA ILE A 505 24.71 -9.04 -1.25
C ILE A 505 23.41 -9.61 -0.69
N SER A 506 23.45 -10.82 -0.13
CA SER A 506 22.33 -11.40 0.63
C SER A 506 21.01 -11.37 -0.19
N SER A 507 19.90 -10.92 0.41
CA SER A 507 18.57 -10.82 -0.21
C SER A 507 18.53 -10.00 -1.50
N TRP A 508 19.47 -9.09 -1.75
CA TRP A 508 19.51 -8.32 -2.99
C TRP A 508 19.74 -9.23 -4.20
N ILE A 509 20.53 -10.30 -4.07
CA ILE A 509 20.76 -11.28 -5.14
C ILE A 509 19.43 -11.87 -5.61
N TYR A 510 18.55 -12.24 -4.67
CA TYR A 510 17.25 -12.84 -4.97
C TYR A 510 16.20 -11.81 -5.44
N SER A 511 16.46 -10.52 -5.24
CA SER A 511 15.59 -9.43 -5.69
C SER A 511 15.89 -8.99 -7.13
N MET A 512 17.11 -9.24 -7.63
CA MET A 512 17.54 -8.86 -8.98
C MET A 512 16.60 -9.33 -10.09
N PRO A 513 16.12 -10.60 -10.12
CA PRO A 513 15.18 -11.03 -11.15
C PRO A 513 13.89 -10.21 -11.15
N THR A 514 13.39 -9.83 -9.98
CA THR A 514 12.19 -9.00 -9.86
C THR A 514 12.42 -7.59 -10.40
N PHE A 515 13.59 -7.00 -10.19
CA PHE A 515 13.92 -5.69 -10.75
C PHE A 515 14.06 -5.72 -12.28
N PHE A 516 14.66 -6.79 -12.80
CA PHE A 516 14.69 -7.03 -14.25
C PHE A 516 13.27 -7.14 -14.80
N LEU A 517 12.44 -7.99 -14.18
CA LEU A 517 11.05 -8.20 -14.58
C LEU A 517 10.20 -6.92 -14.47
N GLY A 518 10.46 -6.05 -13.50
CA GLY A 518 9.76 -4.76 -13.39
C GLY A 518 10.02 -3.85 -14.59
N THR A 519 11.29 -3.76 -15.02
CA THR A 519 11.65 -2.97 -16.21
C THR A 519 11.15 -3.63 -17.50
N LEU A 520 11.36 -4.94 -17.65
CA LEU A 520 10.87 -5.71 -18.81
C LEU A 520 9.34 -5.67 -18.91
N GLY A 521 8.62 -5.67 -17.79
CA GLY A 521 7.17 -5.53 -17.74
C GLY A 521 6.70 -4.17 -18.29
N THR A 522 7.46 -3.10 -18.06
CA THR A 522 7.19 -1.79 -18.66
C THR A 522 7.38 -1.82 -20.19
N ILE A 523 8.41 -2.52 -20.67
CA ILE A 523 8.64 -2.71 -22.11
C ILE A 523 7.54 -3.58 -22.75
N GLU A 524 7.07 -4.62 -22.07
CA GLU A 524 5.94 -5.44 -22.51
C GLU A 524 4.65 -4.62 -22.60
N GLN A 525 4.39 -3.73 -21.64
CA GLN A 525 3.25 -2.81 -21.72
C GLN A 525 3.37 -1.87 -22.93
N ALA A 526 4.58 -1.39 -23.23
CA ALA A 526 4.80 -0.60 -24.44
C ALA A 526 4.48 -1.40 -25.71
N GLN A 527 4.98 -2.63 -25.85
CA GLN A 527 4.69 -3.49 -27.00
C GLN A 527 3.20 -3.84 -27.11
N LYS A 528 2.55 -4.18 -25.99
CA LYS A 528 1.12 -4.53 -25.94
C LYS A 528 0.24 -3.41 -26.51
N TYR A 529 0.61 -2.16 -26.26
CA TYR A 529 -0.16 -0.98 -26.66
C TYR A 529 0.45 -0.21 -27.86
N GLY A 530 1.49 -0.75 -28.52
CA GLY A 530 2.08 -0.15 -29.73
C GLY A 530 2.96 1.08 -29.51
N HIS A 531 3.54 1.22 -28.32
CA HIS A 531 4.41 2.34 -27.91
C HIS A 531 5.87 1.92 -27.73
N GLU A 532 6.29 0.74 -28.19
CA GLU A 532 7.63 0.17 -27.93
C GLU A 532 8.80 1.04 -28.42
N LYS A 533 8.56 1.88 -29.44
CA LYS A 533 9.55 2.84 -29.96
C LYS A 533 9.89 3.94 -28.96
N GLU A 534 9.01 4.24 -28.01
CA GLU A 534 9.27 5.23 -26.95
C GLU A 534 10.38 4.76 -26.00
N LEU A 535 10.54 3.45 -25.81
CA LEU A 535 11.46 2.86 -24.82
C LEU A 535 12.70 2.20 -25.42
N THR A 536 13.02 2.39 -26.70
CA THR A 536 14.18 1.73 -27.35
C THR A 536 15.48 1.92 -26.58
N GLY A 537 15.77 3.15 -26.15
CA GLY A 537 17.01 3.46 -25.40
C GLY A 537 17.02 2.93 -23.96
N VAL A 538 15.85 2.64 -23.36
CA VAL A 538 15.74 1.98 -22.06
C VAL A 538 15.88 0.47 -22.23
N HIS A 539 15.27 -0.10 -23.27
CA HIS A 539 15.36 -1.52 -23.61
C HIS A 539 16.82 -1.95 -23.79
N GLN A 540 17.60 -1.20 -24.56
CA GLN A 540 19.02 -1.48 -24.71
C GLN A 540 19.76 -1.50 -23.35
N ARG A 541 19.46 -0.53 -22.47
CA ARG A 541 20.15 -0.43 -21.17
C ARG A 541 19.76 -1.52 -20.17
N ILE A 542 18.52 -2.02 -20.21
CA ILE A 542 18.14 -3.17 -19.37
C ILE A 542 18.80 -4.44 -19.90
N ASP A 543 18.97 -4.58 -21.22
CA ASP A 543 19.70 -5.71 -21.79
C ASP A 543 21.17 -5.70 -21.35
N GLU A 544 21.83 -4.53 -21.44
CA GLU A 544 23.19 -4.30 -20.92
C GLU A 544 23.29 -4.60 -19.43
N TRP A 545 22.30 -4.20 -18.61
CA TRP A 545 22.28 -4.47 -17.18
C TRP A 545 22.18 -5.96 -16.87
N ILE A 546 21.22 -6.68 -17.47
CA ILE A 546 21.04 -8.11 -17.20
C ILE A 546 22.29 -8.89 -17.63
N LEU A 547 22.79 -8.65 -18.85
CA LEU A 547 23.99 -9.33 -19.36
C LEU A 547 25.21 -9.01 -18.51
N GLY A 548 25.39 -7.74 -18.13
CA GLY A 548 26.48 -7.28 -17.27
C GLY A 548 26.45 -7.86 -15.86
N TYR A 549 25.27 -7.89 -15.22
CA TYR A 549 25.07 -8.50 -13.91
C TYR A 549 25.35 -10.00 -13.95
N MET A 550 24.80 -10.70 -14.95
CA MET A 550 25.01 -12.14 -15.08
C MET A 550 26.47 -12.48 -15.38
N ALA A 551 27.17 -11.66 -16.17
CA ALA A 551 28.61 -11.83 -16.39
C ALA A 551 29.45 -11.61 -15.10
N ALA A 552 29.06 -10.66 -14.25
CA ALA A 552 29.76 -10.34 -13.01
C ALA A 552 29.45 -11.34 -11.88
N ALA A 553 28.19 -11.74 -11.72
CA ALA A 553 27.71 -12.47 -10.54
C ALA A 553 27.53 -13.97 -10.77
N TYR A 554 27.14 -14.44 -11.96
CA TYR A 554 26.77 -15.85 -12.18
C TYR A 554 27.99 -16.71 -12.56
N LYS A 555 28.33 -17.69 -11.72
CA LYS A 555 29.29 -18.76 -12.01
C LYS A 555 28.55 -19.94 -12.64
N SER A 556 28.70 -20.15 -13.95
CA SER A 556 28.02 -21.24 -14.65
C SER A 556 28.46 -22.63 -14.21
N ASP A 557 29.74 -22.79 -13.88
CA ASP A 557 30.33 -24.12 -13.62
C ASP A 557 29.86 -24.70 -12.28
N SER A 558 29.65 -23.83 -11.29
CA SER A 558 29.11 -24.17 -9.97
C SER A 558 27.62 -23.86 -9.83
N HIS A 559 26.99 -23.31 -10.87
CA HIS A 559 25.62 -22.78 -10.86
C HIS A 559 25.31 -21.95 -9.61
N THR A 560 26.15 -20.95 -9.34
CA THR A 560 26.00 -20.06 -8.17
C THR A 560 26.10 -18.58 -8.53
N MET A 561 25.50 -17.74 -7.69
CA MET A 561 25.51 -16.29 -7.71
C MET A 561 26.45 -15.76 -6.64
N ARG A 562 27.34 -14.85 -7.03
CA ARG A 562 28.28 -14.14 -6.15
C ARG A 562 27.64 -12.93 -5.50
N SER A 563 28.18 -12.55 -4.34
CA SER A 563 28.03 -11.22 -3.77
C SER A 563 29.01 -10.26 -4.45
N ILE A 564 28.54 -9.10 -4.93
CA ILE A 564 29.37 -8.19 -5.74
C ILE A 564 29.20 -6.71 -5.37
N ILE A 565 30.20 -5.90 -5.74
CA ILE A 565 30.04 -4.46 -5.98
C ILE A 565 29.72 -4.25 -7.48
N LEU A 566 29.01 -3.20 -7.86
CA LEU A 566 28.56 -3.02 -9.26
C LEU A 566 29.72 -2.99 -10.28
N ASP A 567 30.95 -2.63 -9.89
CA ASP A 567 32.12 -2.70 -10.79
C ASP A 567 32.60 -4.14 -11.08
N GLY A 568 31.90 -5.13 -10.53
CA GLY A 568 32.19 -6.56 -10.66
C GLY A 568 33.15 -7.11 -9.60
N THR A 569 33.53 -6.30 -8.61
CA THR A 569 34.35 -6.80 -7.49
C THR A 569 33.60 -7.89 -6.74
N ASP A 570 34.21 -9.06 -6.65
CA ASP A 570 33.68 -10.22 -5.92
C ASP A 570 33.95 -10.04 -4.43
N VAL A 571 32.89 -9.95 -3.63
CA VAL A 571 32.94 -9.84 -2.17
C VAL A 571 32.37 -11.10 -1.48
N THR A 572 32.14 -12.15 -2.26
CA THR A 572 31.68 -13.46 -1.76
C THR A 572 32.69 -14.01 -0.75
N ASP A 573 32.17 -14.64 0.30
CA ASP A 573 32.97 -15.29 1.35
C ASP A 573 33.92 -14.35 2.13
N HIS A 574 33.75 -13.02 2.02
CA HIS A 574 34.48 -12.08 2.87
C HIS A 574 34.06 -12.23 4.33
N VAL A 575 34.97 -12.70 5.18
CA VAL A 575 34.72 -12.94 6.61
C VAL A 575 34.77 -11.63 7.41
N PHE A 576 33.68 -11.32 8.11
CA PHE A 576 33.57 -10.13 8.94
C PHE A 576 34.37 -10.28 10.24
N LYS A 577 35.23 -9.29 10.52
CA LYS A 577 36.07 -9.28 11.74
C LYS A 577 35.29 -8.69 12.93
N PRO A 578 35.75 -8.94 14.17
CA PRO A 578 35.18 -8.29 15.35
C PRO A 578 35.12 -6.77 15.22
N GLY A 579 33.97 -6.18 15.53
CA GLY A 579 33.69 -4.75 15.37
C GLY A 579 33.64 -4.26 13.92
N LYS A 580 33.70 -5.14 12.90
CA LYS A 580 33.75 -4.83 11.46
C LYS A 580 32.67 -5.60 10.67
N VAL A 581 31.41 -5.30 10.96
CA VAL A 581 30.22 -5.88 10.30
C VAL A 581 29.40 -4.82 9.58
N LEU A 582 28.65 -5.23 8.54
CA LEU A 582 27.72 -4.35 7.82
C LEU A 582 26.41 -4.16 8.59
N HIS A 583 25.97 -2.91 8.76
CA HIS A 583 24.76 -2.60 9.51
C HIS A 583 23.49 -2.73 8.66
N GLY A 584 22.56 -3.56 9.11
CA GLY A 584 21.24 -3.71 8.46
C GLY A 584 21.20 -4.60 7.23
N TRP A 585 22.22 -5.45 7.01
CA TRP A 585 22.18 -6.59 6.06
C TRP A 585 22.28 -7.95 6.75
N GLY A 586 22.13 -7.98 8.08
CA GLY A 586 22.22 -9.23 8.85
C GLY A 586 23.63 -9.82 8.98
N ALA A 587 24.68 -9.05 8.67
CA ALA A 587 26.06 -9.48 8.83
C ALA A 587 26.41 -9.68 10.31
N LYS A 588 27.16 -10.74 10.62
CA LYS A 588 27.65 -11.08 11.96
C LYS A 588 29.14 -11.31 11.95
N GLU A 589 29.78 -11.06 13.09
CA GLU A 589 31.21 -11.34 13.26
C GLU A 589 31.49 -12.83 13.04
N GLY A 590 32.56 -13.14 12.31
CA GLY A 590 32.95 -14.51 11.94
C GLY A 590 32.15 -15.10 10.78
N ASP A 591 31.10 -14.43 10.30
CA ASP A 591 30.27 -14.88 9.17
C ASP A 591 30.71 -14.22 7.84
N SER A 592 30.11 -14.65 6.74
CA SER A 592 30.31 -14.08 5.40
C SER A 592 29.08 -14.23 4.51
N PHE A 593 28.96 -13.44 3.44
CA PHE A 593 27.92 -13.67 2.44
C PHE A 593 28.38 -14.69 1.41
N LEU A 594 27.83 -15.90 1.54
CA LEU A 594 28.17 -17.05 0.70
C LEU A 594 27.63 -16.92 -0.73
N ALA A 595 28.23 -17.68 -1.64
CA ALA A 595 27.63 -17.92 -2.94
C ALA A 595 26.30 -18.69 -2.80
N ASN A 596 25.30 -18.31 -3.58
CA ASN A 596 23.96 -18.89 -3.50
C ASN A 596 23.52 -19.43 -4.86
N PRO A 597 22.76 -20.54 -4.96
CA PRO A 597 22.17 -20.93 -6.23
C PRO A 597 21.27 -19.80 -6.77
N PRO A 598 21.21 -19.57 -8.09
CA PRO A 598 20.21 -18.66 -8.63
C PRO A 598 18.82 -19.19 -8.31
N SER A 599 17.88 -18.30 -7.99
CA SER A 599 16.47 -18.69 -7.90
C SER A 599 15.90 -18.93 -9.30
N ALA A 600 14.86 -19.76 -9.40
CA ALA A 600 14.14 -20.01 -10.65
C ALA A 600 13.63 -18.72 -11.34
N SER A 601 13.48 -17.62 -10.58
CA SER A 601 13.13 -16.31 -11.13
C SER A 601 14.19 -15.75 -12.08
N PHE A 602 15.49 -16.10 -11.93
CA PHE A 602 16.52 -15.72 -12.90
C PHE A 602 16.25 -16.33 -14.27
N LEU A 603 15.86 -17.61 -14.31
CA LEU A 603 15.49 -18.26 -15.56
C LEU A 603 14.33 -17.52 -16.22
N ALA A 604 13.29 -17.17 -15.46
CA ALA A 604 12.14 -16.41 -15.97
C ALA A 604 12.53 -15.02 -16.49
N ALA A 605 13.37 -14.28 -15.76
CA ALA A 605 13.82 -12.94 -16.15
C ALA A 605 14.68 -12.97 -17.43
N VAL A 606 15.66 -13.88 -17.50
CA VAL A 606 16.56 -14.01 -18.65
C VAL A 606 15.81 -14.54 -19.87
N ALA A 607 14.89 -15.50 -19.70
CA ALA A 607 14.05 -15.98 -20.80
C ALA A 607 13.14 -14.87 -21.36
N ARG A 608 12.60 -14.01 -20.48
CA ARG A 608 11.78 -12.87 -20.88
C ARG A 608 12.61 -11.81 -21.62
N ALA A 609 13.81 -11.50 -21.13
CA ALA A 609 14.75 -10.61 -21.82
C ALA A 609 15.11 -11.14 -23.21
N TYR A 610 15.46 -12.43 -23.32
CA TYR A 610 15.71 -13.09 -24.61
C TYR A 610 14.53 -12.94 -25.59
N ARG A 611 13.30 -13.12 -25.11
CA ARG A 611 12.10 -12.98 -25.95
C ARG A 611 11.91 -11.56 -26.50
N LEU A 612 12.23 -10.55 -25.68
CA LEU A 612 12.03 -9.13 -26.00
C LEU A 612 13.18 -8.56 -26.83
N ALA A 613 14.40 -9.07 -26.64
CA ALA A 613 15.61 -8.63 -27.29
C ALA A 613 15.52 -8.65 -28.83
N ASP A 614 16.32 -7.78 -29.46
CA ASP A 614 16.54 -7.82 -30.90
C ASP A 614 17.42 -9.01 -31.33
N ALA A 615 17.56 -9.23 -32.64
CA ALA A 615 18.29 -10.39 -33.16
C ALA A 615 19.78 -10.44 -32.74
N PRO A 616 20.54 -9.32 -32.73
CA PRO A 616 21.90 -9.30 -32.19
C PRO A 616 21.95 -9.66 -30.70
N THR A 617 21.10 -9.06 -29.87
CA THR A 617 21.13 -9.22 -28.41
C THR A 617 20.66 -10.61 -27.98
N ARG A 618 19.72 -11.22 -28.70
CA ARG A 618 19.32 -12.63 -28.49
C ARG A 618 20.50 -13.60 -28.54
N LYS A 619 21.48 -13.36 -29.42
CA LYS A 619 22.68 -14.21 -29.53
C LYS A 619 23.55 -14.14 -28.26
N LEU A 620 23.49 -13.04 -27.51
CA LEU A 620 24.21 -12.88 -26.25
C LEU A 620 23.48 -13.60 -25.10
N TYR A 621 22.14 -13.57 -25.12
CA TYR A 621 21.31 -14.22 -24.12
C TYR A 621 21.29 -15.74 -24.23
N TRP A 622 21.29 -16.29 -25.45
CA TRP A 622 21.08 -17.72 -25.63
C TRP A 622 22.09 -18.63 -24.89
N PRO A 623 23.42 -18.37 -24.94
CA PRO A 623 24.39 -19.14 -24.17
C PRO A 623 24.15 -19.07 -22.65
N LEU A 624 23.73 -17.91 -22.14
CA LEU A 624 23.40 -17.71 -20.74
C LEU A 624 22.15 -18.52 -20.36
N LEU A 625 21.09 -18.45 -21.18
CA LEU A 625 19.86 -19.18 -20.94
C LEU A 625 20.11 -20.70 -20.94
N ARG A 626 20.87 -21.20 -21.90
CA ARG A 626 21.29 -22.61 -21.97
C ARG A 626 22.05 -23.06 -20.71
N LYS A 627 22.93 -22.21 -20.17
CA LYS A 627 23.66 -22.48 -18.91
C LYS A 627 22.72 -22.54 -17.72
N LEU A 628 21.74 -21.63 -17.63
CA LEU A 628 20.72 -21.64 -16.58
C LEU A 628 19.88 -22.91 -16.66
N PHE A 629 19.35 -23.29 -17.83
CA PHE A 629 18.59 -24.54 -18.01
C PHE A 629 19.35 -25.78 -17.51
N ARG A 630 20.63 -25.90 -17.91
CA ARG A 630 21.48 -27.01 -17.48
C ARG A 630 21.74 -26.98 -15.98
N GLY A 631 22.00 -25.81 -15.41
CA GLY A 631 22.25 -25.64 -13.98
C GLY A 631 21.03 -25.97 -13.10
N GLU A 632 19.84 -25.64 -13.58
CA GLU A 632 18.55 -25.97 -12.95
C GLU A 632 18.16 -27.46 -13.13
N GLY A 633 18.96 -28.24 -13.86
CA GLY A 633 18.68 -29.66 -14.11
C GLY A 633 17.55 -29.90 -15.12
N LEU A 634 17.16 -28.89 -15.91
CA LEU A 634 16.10 -28.99 -16.92
C LEU A 634 16.59 -29.58 -18.26
N GLY A 635 17.86 -29.98 -18.33
CA GLY A 635 18.51 -30.49 -19.54
C GLY A 635 19.11 -29.40 -20.41
N ASP A 636 19.47 -29.76 -21.65
CA ASP A 636 20.02 -28.84 -22.64
C ASP A 636 18.95 -28.44 -23.65
N PRO A 637 18.51 -27.16 -23.69
CA PRO A 637 17.48 -26.71 -24.63
C PRO A 637 17.96 -26.66 -26.09
N GLY A 638 19.25 -26.89 -26.35
CA GLY A 638 19.82 -26.93 -27.69
C GLY A 638 20.86 -25.83 -27.94
N ALA A 639 21.50 -25.89 -29.11
CA ALA A 639 22.58 -24.97 -29.47
C ALA A 639 22.09 -23.60 -29.98
N THR A 640 20.81 -23.48 -30.37
CA THR A 640 20.22 -22.27 -30.99
C THR A 640 18.78 -22.07 -30.59
#